data_AF-A0A8J7SKM9-F1
#
_entry.id   AF-A0A8J7SKM9-F1
#
_cell.length_a   1.000
_cell.length_b   1.000
_cell.length_c   1.000
_cell.angle_alpha   90.00
_cell.angle_beta   90.00
_cell.angle_gamma   90.00
#
_symmetry.space_group_name_H-M   'P 1'
#
loop_
_entity.id
_entity.type
_entity.pdbx_description
1 polymer ?
#
loop_
_entity_poly.entity_id
_entity_poly.type
_entity_poly.pdbx_seq_one_letter_code
_entity_poly.pdbx_strand_id
1 'polypeptide(L)'
;MSSPCQAHSQLADLGLIPAKDLTALANVDIFTAEQLLRHFPKRHEDRRRFDAFPAQAGTSSVCIRGRVIDSARKGFGGNRSFHEIVVQDLNATILGGSKITCRWFNMPYIASMIAAGHEIIVHGKPKEFKGRIIIDHPDFEIVSEDSKDSIHLERIVPVYRNVAGIPQRRLREHIYILLDHIEIESLQPPYDLDPTYQRYDAYREIHFPKHLEQIDAARRYFALEEFFALQLSVVWKRQRYQAQAGRVQGKKTELLTQFYHSLPFDLTNAQKRSVKEIIADMRQPVPMNRMLQGDVGSGKTFVALCAMLLAVDSDAQAALMAPTQILAEQHYLTFSKWLTPLGVHVALRTSDRREDNGQDPASRPQVIIGTHALLYDQDIFHNLGLVIVDEQHKFGVDQRAALASQGVMPDVLVMTATPIPRTLTLTLYGDLDVSILDERPAGRGAIVTGVRKKPKVSDVTKFIKDQLAEGRQAYLVYPLVEESDNLDALSAVAEAEKWRKRLSKYEVGLLHGKMSSEEKESVMGKFRDGEVNVLVSTTVIEVGVDVPNANLMVIYNAERFGLAQLHQLRGRIGRGEHKSYCILITDGKSPDAVEKLQVMAQTNDGFKIAEADLRLRGPGDVLGKEQSGLSRLQFVEFIADTELIRHARQLAENLLASDPELTANPQLLPHIHDGDVVAS
;
A
#
# COMPACT_ATOMS: atom_id res chain seq x y z
N MET A 1 -20.62 -14.23 -43.51
CA MET A 1 -20.77 -14.86 -42.18
C MET A 1 -19.60 -14.35 -41.36
N SER A 2 -19.85 -13.37 -40.50
CA SER A 2 -18.85 -12.84 -39.57
C SER A 2 -18.44 -13.97 -38.62
N SER A 3 -17.14 -14.20 -38.48
CA SER A 3 -16.60 -15.11 -37.46
C SER A 3 -17.18 -14.72 -36.09
N PRO A 4 -17.52 -15.69 -35.22
CA PRO A 4 -17.96 -15.38 -33.86
C PRO A 4 -16.90 -14.53 -33.16
N CYS A 5 -17.32 -13.44 -32.52
CA CYS A 5 -16.41 -12.58 -31.77
C CYS A 5 -16.06 -13.29 -30.45
N GLN A 6 -14.84 -13.79 -30.33
CA GLN A 6 -14.36 -14.45 -29.13
C GLN A 6 -13.53 -13.50 -28.27
N ALA A 7 -13.41 -13.78 -26.97
CA ALA A 7 -12.61 -12.99 -26.03
C ALA A 7 -11.18 -12.70 -26.51
N HIS A 8 -10.53 -13.67 -27.14
CA HIS A 8 -9.15 -13.55 -27.66
C HIS A 8 -9.07 -13.04 -29.11
N SER A 9 -10.19 -12.77 -29.77
CA SER A 9 -10.21 -12.23 -31.13
C SER A 9 -9.54 -10.85 -31.17
N GLN A 10 -8.68 -10.63 -32.17
CA GLN A 10 -8.06 -9.33 -32.43
C GLN A 10 -9.14 -8.34 -32.87
N LEU A 11 -9.17 -7.15 -32.28
CA LEU A 11 -10.15 -6.12 -32.61
C LEU A 11 -10.10 -5.71 -34.09
N ALA A 12 -8.93 -5.82 -34.72
CA ALA A 12 -8.73 -5.54 -36.14
C ALA A 12 -9.47 -6.52 -37.06
N ASP A 13 -9.65 -7.77 -36.63
CA ASP A 13 -10.23 -8.84 -37.45
C ASP A 13 -11.76 -8.89 -37.35
N LEU A 14 -12.33 -8.26 -36.32
CA LEU A 14 -13.77 -8.26 -36.07
C LEU A 14 -14.57 -7.36 -37.02
N GLY A 15 -13.92 -6.35 -37.63
CA GLY A 15 -14.59 -5.37 -38.49
C GLY A 15 -15.61 -4.47 -37.76
N LEU A 16 -15.69 -4.53 -36.42
CA LEU A 16 -16.63 -3.79 -35.59
C LEU A 16 -16.14 -2.38 -35.24
N ILE A 17 -14.81 -2.16 -35.25
CA ILE A 17 -14.18 -0.91 -34.82
C ILE A 17 -13.45 -0.25 -36.00
N PRO A 18 -13.64 1.06 -36.26
CA PRO A 18 -12.94 1.76 -37.34
C PRO A 18 -11.42 1.80 -37.17
N ALA A 19 -10.67 1.71 -38.27
CA ALA A 19 -9.19 1.65 -38.28
C ALA A 19 -8.51 2.75 -37.46
N LYS A 20 -9.02 3.99 -37.49
CA LYS A 20 -8.50 5.11 -36.71
C LYS A 20 -8.57 4.86 -35.20
N ASP A 21 -9.67 4.28 -34.74
CA ASP A 21 -9.89 3.99 -33.32
C ASP A 21 -9.09 2.75 -32.90
N LEU A 22 -8.92 1.77 -33.78
CA LEU A 22 -8.01 0.63 -33.56
C LEU A 22 -6.56 1.09 -33.31
N THR A 23 -6.06 2.05 -34.09
CA THR A 23 -4.72 2.63 -33.85
C THR A 23 -4.63 3.32 -32.49
N ALA A 24 -5.69 4.02 -32.08
CA ALA A 24 -5.72 4.68 -30.77
C ALA A 24 -5.81 3.71 -29.60
N LEU A 25 -6.52 2.58 -29.74
CA LEU A 25 -6.58 1.49 -28.76
C LEU A 25 -5.23 0.75 -28.66
N ALA A 26 -4.57 0.50 -29.79
CA ALA A 26 -3.25 -0.13 -29.82
C ALA A 26 -2.18 0.72 -29.10
N ASN A 27 -2.28 2.05 -29.13
CA ASN A 27 -1.37 2.96 -28.40
C ASN A 27 -1.50 2.87 -26.86
N VAL A 28 -2.55 2.22 -26.36
CA VAL A 28 -2.76 1.94 -24.93
C VAL A 28 -2.78 0.44 -24.63
N ASP A 29 -2.14 -0.36 -25.50
CA ASP A 29 -1.97 -1.80 -25.39
C ASP A 29 -3.29 -2.61 -25.38
N ILE A 30 -4.33 -2.11 -26.05
CA ILE A 30 -5.61 -2.81 -26.23
C ILE A 30 -5.70 -3.37 -27.65
N PHE A 31 -5.62 -4.70 -27.78
CA PHE A 31 -5.59 -5.42 -29.05
C PHE A 31 -6.74 -6.44 -29.21
N THR A 32 -7.23 -7.03 -28.12
CA THR A 32 -8.28 -8.06 -28.14
C THR A 32 -9.63 -7.58 -27.61
N ALA A 33 -10.68 -8.34 -27.90
CA ALA A 33 -12.02 -8.11 -27.35
C ALA A 33 -12.03 -8.06 -25.82
N GLU A 34 -11.46 -9.06 -25.14
CA GLU A 34 -11.40 -9.09 -23.68
C GLU A 34 -10.60 -7.91 -23.11
N GLN A 35 -9.51 -7.50 -23.75
CA GLN A 35 -8.73 -6.33 -23.32
C GLN A 35 -9.56 -5.04 -23.36
N LEU A 36 -10.41 -4.87 -24.38
CA LEU A 36 -11.32 -3.72 -24.45
C LEU A 36 -12.41 -3.78 -23.37
N LEU A 37 -12.95 -4.97 -23.06
CA LEU A 37 -13.89 -5.16 -21.95
C LEU A 37 -13.23 -4.99 -20.58
N ARG A 38 -11.94 -5.30 -20.43
CA ARG A 38 -11.19 -5.04 -19.19
C ARG A 38 -10.81 -3.56 -19.01
N HIS A 39 -11.14 -2.69 -19.97
CA HIS A 39 -11.04 -1.23 -19.81
C HIS A 39 -12.20 -0.72 -18.95
N PHE A 40 -12.18 -1.05 -17.66
CA PHE A 40 -13.29 -0.77 -16.76
C PHE A 40 -13.56 0.73 -16.55
N PRO A 41 -14.82 1.13 -16.25
CA PRO A 41 -15.16 2.51 -15.94
C PRO A 41 -14.46 2.99 -14.66
N LYS A 42 -13.96 4.24 -14.67
CA LYS A 42 -13.44 4.91 -13.47
C LYS A 42 -14.56 5.27 -12.49
N ARG A 43 -15.73 5.63 -13.03
CA ARG A 43 -16.94 5.96 -12.28
C ARG A 43 -18.17 5.74 -13.14
N HIS A 44 -19.33 5.76 -12.50
CA HIS A 44 -20.63 5.74 -13.14
C HIS A 44 -21.37 7.04 -12.84
N GLU A 45 -22.10 7.54 -13.81
CA GLU A 45 -22.96 8.71 -13.68
C GLU A 45 -24.42 8.26 -13.81
N ASP A 46 -25.23 8.50 -12.78
CA ASP A 46 -26.66 8.21 -12.86
C ASP A 46 -27.36 9.29 -13.67
N ARG A 47 -27.54 9.04 -14.97
CA ARG A 47 -28.21 9.94 -15.91
C ARG A 47 -29.68 9.56 -16.14
N ARG A 48 -30.29 8.80 -15.21
CA ARG A 48 -31.74 8.52 -15.19
C ARG A 48 -32.54 9.66 -14.57
N ARG A 49 -31.89 10.46 -13.72
CA ARG A 49 -32.50 11.61 -13.05
C ARG A 49 -31.99 12.88 -13.71
N PHE A 50 -32.93 13.74 -14.09
CA PHE A 50 -32.60 15.06 -14.61
C PHE A 50 -32.59 16.06 -13.45
N ASP A 51 -31.51 16.81 -13.35
CA ASP A 51 -31.37 17.94 -12.45
C ASP A 51 -32.26 19.10 -12.91
N ALA A 52 -32.61 19.97 -11.97
CA ALA A 52 -33.18 21.26 -12.30
C ALA A 52 -32.15 22.12 -13.06
N PHE A 53 -32.62 23.01 -13.95
CA PHE A 53 -31.74 23.94 -14.64
C PHE A 53 -30.97 24.81 -13.63
N PRO A 54 -29.63 24.85 -13.67
CA PRO A 54 -28.83 25.56 -12.68
C PRO A 54 -29.04 27.08 -12.79
N ALA A 55 -29.37 27.71 -11.66
CA ALA A 55 -29.49 29.16 -11.56
C ALA A 55 -28.13 29.87 -11.38
N GLN A 56 -27.10 29.13 -10.93
CA GLN A 56 -25.76 29.64 -10.62
C GLN A 56 -24.68 28.65 -11.08
N ALA A 57 -23.43 29.10 -11.14
CA ALA A 57 -22.28 28.22 -11.38
C ALA A 57 -22.15 27.18 -10.27
N GLY A 58 -21.73 25.97 -10.63
CA GLY A 58 -21.63 24.84 -9.70
C GLY A 58 -20.27 24.15 -9.75
N THR A 59 -19.92 23.46 -8.66
CA THR A 59 -18.72 22.62 -8.61
C THR A 59 -18.94 21.24 -9.25
N SER A 60 -20.17 20.75 -9.27
CA SER A 60 -20.59 19.46 -9.83
C SER A 60 -21.16 19.58 -11.25
N SER A 61 -21.09 18.50 -12.02
CA SER A 61 -21.80 18.40 -13.31
C SER A 61 -23.30 18.27 -13.07
N VAL A 62 -24.10 18.75 -14.03
CA VAL A 62 -25.56 18.58 -14.05
C VAL A 62 -25.99 17.80 -15.29
N CYS A 63 -27.05 17.01 -15.19
CA CYS A 63 -27.73 16.35 -16.30
C CYS A 63 -29.12 16.96 -16.48
N ILE A 64 -29.36 17.68 -17.57
CA ILE A 64 -30.61 18.41 -17.81
C ILE A 64 -31.26 17.96 -19.11
N ARG A 65 -32.59 17.98 -19.16
CA ARG A 65 -33.38 17.70 -20.35
C ARG A 65 -34.15 18.95 -20.76
N GLY A 66 -34.05 19.35 -22.02
CA GLY A 66 -34.63 20.60 -22.49
C GLY A 66 -34.80 20.67 -24.00
N ARG A 67 -35.52 21.69 -24.47
CA ARG A 67 -35.68 21.97 -25.90
C ARG A 67 -34.68 23.02 -26.36
N VAL A 68 -34.04 22.80 -27.49
CA VAL A 68 -33.18 23.78 -28.15
C VAL A 68 -34.05 24.88 -28.73
N ILE A 69 -33.84 26.13 -28.30
CA ILE A 69 -34.58 27.30 -28.78
C ILE A 69 -33.76 28.19 -29.73
N ASP A 70 -32.43 28.08 -29.66
CA ASP A 70 -31.51 28.79 -30.53
C ASP A 70 -30.30 27.90 -30.82
N SER A 71 -29.79 27.93 -32.04
CA SER A 71 -28.62 27.17 -32.49
C SER A 71 -27.88 27.99 -33.55
N ALA A 72 -26.67 28.43 -33.25
CA ALA A 72 -25.92 29.35 -34.09
C ALA A 72 -24.41 29.13 -34.00
N ARG A 73 -23.71 29.32 -35.13
CA ARG A 73 -22.26 29.44 -35.14
C ARG A 73 -21.87 30.88 -34.82
N LYS A 74 -21.08 31.08 -33.77
CA LYS A 74 -20.61 32.40 -33.32
C LYS A 74 -19.10 32.54 -33.48
N GLY A 75 -18.66 33.73 -33.84
CA GLY A 75 -17.24 34.08 -33.98
C GLY A 75 -16.70 34.77 -32.73
N PHE A 76 -15.41 34.54 -32.42
CA PHE A 76 -14.71 35.22 -31.33
C PHE A 76 -13.54 36.07 -31.87
N GLY A 77 -13.75 36.82 -32.96
CA GLY A 77 -12.70 37.61 -33.61
C GLY A 77 -11.57 36.79 -34.24
N GLY A 78 -11.19 37.09 -35.48
CA GLY A 78 -10.23 36.29 -36.25
C GLY A 78 -10.79 34.92 -36.69
N ASN A 79 -9.92 33.93 -36.92
CA ASN A 79 -10.29 32.62 -37.48
C ASN A 79 -10.90 31.63 -36.46
N ARG A 80 -11.26 32.08 -35.25
CA ARG A 80 -11.78 31.23 -34.17
C ARG A 80 -13.30 31.34 -34.06
N SER A 81 -13.99 30.21 -34.25
CA SER A 81 -15.46 30.11 -34.16
C SER A 81 -15.87 28.97 -33.23
N PHE A 82 -17.03 29.11 -32.59
CA PHE A 82 -17.65 28.08 -31.79
C PHE A 82 -19.13 27.93 -32.18
N HIS A 83 -19.68 26.75 -31.92
CA HIS A 83 -21.11 26.53 -32.06
C HIS A 83 -21.77 26.74 -30.69
N GLU A 84 -22.86 27.49 -30.66
CA GLU A 84 -23.62 27.82 -29.46
C GLU A 84 -25.06 27.40 -29.65
N ILE A 85 -25.61 26.71 -28.66
CA ILE A 85 -27.06 26.46 -28.56
C ILE A 85 -27.60 27.01 -27.25
N VAL A 86 -28.87 27.36 -27.24
CA VAL A 86 -29.61 27.72 -26.03
C VAL A 86 -30.67 26.67 -25.78
N VAL A 87 -30.64 26.08 -24.59
CA VAL A 87 -31.54 25.01 -24.16
C VAL A 87 -32.47 25.58 -23.10
N GLN A 88 -33.76 25.30 -23.23
CA GLN A 88 -34.80 25.73 -22.29
C GLN A 88 -35.47 24.51 -21.65
N ASP A 89 -35.81 24.62 -20.37
CA ASP A 89 -36.58 23.61 -19.63
C ASP A 89 -37.92 23.29 -20.33
N LEU A 90 -38.25 22.00 -20.43
CA LEU A 90 -39.51 21.50 -21.01
C LEU A 90 -40.73 21.89 -20.16
N ASN A 91 -40.56 22.06 -18.85
CA ASN A 91 -41.62 22.44 -17.92
C ASN A 91 -41.80 23.97 -17.80
N ALA A 92 -41.17 24.75 -18.66
CA ALA A 92 -41.25 26.19 -18.65
C ALA A 92 -42.68 26.69 -18.90
N THR A 93 -43.32 27.29 -17.89
CA THR A 93 -44.56 28.06 -18.06
C THR A 93 -44.30 29.38 -18.79
N ILE A 94 -45.38 29.98 -19.32
CA ILE A 94 -45.40 31.25 -20.10
C ILE A 94 -44.72 32.43 -19.37
N LEU A 95 -44.49 32.33 -18.05
CA LEU A 95 -43.90 33.37 -17.21
C LEU A 95 -42.37 33.29 -17.04
N GLY A 96 -41.69 32.37 -17.71
CA GLY A 96 -40.22 32.35 -17.79
C GLY A 96 -39.63 30.98 -17.51
N GLY A 97 -39.08 30.35 -18.54
CA GLY A 97 -38.30 29.11 -18.40
C GLY A 97 -36.83 29.40 -18.12
N SER A 98 -36.25 28.63 -17.20
CA SER A 98 -34.80 28.58 -17.01
C SER A 98 -34.12 28.15 -18.31
N LYS A 99 -33.03 28.84 -18.67
CA LYS A 99 -32.27 28.63 -19.90
C LYS A 99 -30.80 28.44 -19.57
N ILE A 100 -30.13 27.65 -20.39
CA ILE A 100 -28.69 27.47 -20.32
C ILE A 100 -28.09 27.53 -21.72
N THR A 101 -26.86 28.02 -21.82
CA THR A 101 -26.15 28.14 -23.10
C THR A 101 -25.05 27.10 -23.19
N CYS A 102 -25.05 26.27 -24.22
CA CYS A 102 -24.04 25.24 -24.43
C CYS A 102 -23.12 25.63 -25.60
N ARG A 103 -21.81 25.48 -25.44
CA ARG A 103 -20.82 25.92 -26.44
C ARG A 103 -19.84 24.81 -26.79
N TRP A 104 -19.54 24.64 -28.07
CA TRP A 104 -18.49 23.75 -28.56
C TRP A 104 -17.49 24.51 -29.43
N PHE A 105 -16.24 24.55 -28.98
CA PHE A 105 -15.13 25.13 -29.73
C PHE A 105 -14.54 24.09 -30.69
N ASN A 106 -14.15 24.50 -31.91
CA ASN A 106 -13.49 23.63 -32.89
C ASN A 106 -14.24 22.33 -33.27
N MET A 107 -15.57 22.28 -33.10
CA MET A 107 -16.41 21.13 -33.46
C MET A 107 -17.50 21.54 -34.48
N PRO A 108 -17.14 21.67 -35.78
CA PRO A 108 -18.07 22.19 -36.79
C PRO A 108 -19.26 21.26 -37.08
N TYR A 109 -19.12 19.95 -36.81
CA TYR A 109 -20.17 18.95 -37.05
C TYR A 109 -21.40 19.12 -36.15
N ILE A 110 -21.29 19.83 -35.02
CA ILE A 110 -22.42 20.08 -34.12
C ILE A 110 -23.51 20.86 -34.84
N ALA A 111 -23.13 21.78 -35.72
CA ALA A 111 -24.08 22.59 -36.49
C ALA A 111 -24.96 21.77 -37.46
N SER A 112 -24.48 20.60 -37.90
CA SER A 112 -25.27 19.67 -38.71
C SER A 112 -26.10 18.68 -37.89
N MET A 113 -25.83 18.54 -36.59
CA MET A 113 -26.53 17.60 -35.72
C MET A 113 -27.66 18.26 -34.92
N ILE A 114 -27.46 19.47 -34.41
CA ILE A 114 -28.39 20.13 -33.48
C ILE A 114 -29.09 21.32 -34.13
N ALA A 115 -30.40 21.22 -34.31
CA ALA A 115 -31.25 22.31 -34.78
C ALA A 115 -32.17 22.83 -33.66
N ALA A 116 -32.67 24.06 -33.82
CA ALA A 116 -33.73 24.57 -32.98
C ALA A 116 -34.99 23.69 -33.11
N GLY A 117 -35.67 23.43 -32.00
CA GLY A 117 -36.80 22.52 -31.89
C GLY A 117 -36.44 21.12 -31.42
N HIS A 118 -35.17 20.69 -31.55
CA HIS A 118 -34.74 19.40 -31.00
C HIS A 118 -34.90 19.38 -29.48
N GLU A 119 -35.48 18.31 -28.98
CA GLU A 119 -35.38 17.98 -27.56
C GLU A 119 -34.03 17.30 -27.33
N ILE A 120 -33.26 17.83 -26.40
CA ILE A 120 -31.92 17.34 -26.11
C ILE A 120 -31.74 17.17 -24.61
N ILE A 121 -30.88 16.22 -24.27
CA ILE A 121 -30.36 16.08 -22.93
C ILE A 121 -28.91 16.53 -22.97
N VAL A 122 -28.50 17.30 -21.97
CA VAL A 122 -27.19 17.90 -21.85
C VAL A 122 -26.58 17.49 -20.52
N HIS A 123 -25.34 17.04 -20.54
CA HIS A 123 -24.57 16.76 -19.34
C HIS A 123 -23.25 17.54 -19.36
N GLY A 124 -22.98 18.28 -18.29
CA GLY A 124 -21.71 18.95 -18.11
C GLY A 124 -21.69 19.91 -16.94
N LYS A 125 -20.55 20.56 -16.74
CA LYS A 125 -20.33 21.45 -15.60
C LYS A 125 -20.79 22.88 -15.90
N PRO A 126 -21.78 23.42 -15.15
CA PRO A 126 -22.24 24.78 -15.34
C PRO A 126 -21.22 25.79 -14.84
N LYS A 127 -20.94 26.79 -15.66
CA LYS A 127 -20.07 27.94 -15.36
C LYS A 127 -20.83 29.22 -15.59
N GLU A 128 -20.43 30.28 -14.92
CA GLU A 128 -20.95 31.61 -15.19
C GLU A 128 -20.01 32.35 -16.14
N PHE A 129 -20.56 32.93 -17.21
CA PHE A 129 -19.82 33.75 -18.14
C PHE A 129 -20.67 34.93 -18.62
N LYS A 130 -20.21 36.15 -18.33
CA LYS A 130 -20.91 37.40 -18.67
C LYS A 130 -22.38 37.41 -18.22
N GLY A 131 -22.65 36.94 -17.00
CA GLY A 131 -23.99 36.89 -16.41
C GLY A 131 -24.92 35.83 -17.00
N ARG A 132 -24.40 34.87 -17.78
CA ARG A 132 -25.14 33.70 -18.27
C ARG A 132 -24.55 32.42 -17.71
N ILE A 133 -25.40 31.45 -17.43
CA ILE A 133 -24.95 30.09 -17.14
C ILE A 133 -24.68 29.37 -18.46
N ILE A 134 -23.45 28.87 -18.57
CA ILE A 134 -22.94 28.19 -19.75
C ILE A 134 -22.40 26.81 -19.41
N ILE A 135 -22.43 25.90 -20.37
CA ILE A 135 -21.65 24.66 -20.32
C ILE A 135 -20.76 24.62 -21.56
N ASP A 136 -19.46 24.53 -21.36
CA ASP A 136 -18.48 24.37 -22.43
C ASP A 136 -18.21 22.88 -22.67
N HIS A 137 -18.28 22.47 -23.93
CA HIS A 137 -18.17 21.08 -24.38
C HIS A 137 -19.04 20.09 -23.58
N PRO A 138 -20.36 20.33 -23.43
CA PRO A 138 -21.22 19.33 -22.82
C PRO A 138 -21.28 18.07 -23.69
N ASP A 139 -21.45 16.94 -22.99
CA ASP A 139 -22.04 15.75 -23.61
C ASP A 139 -23.51 16.07 -23.92
N PHE A 140 -23.99 15.67 -25.10
CA PHE A 140 -25.39 15.86 -25.48
C PHE A 140 -25.94 14.66 -26.24
N GLU A 141 -27.27 14.58 -26.28
CA GLU A 141 -28.01 13.67 -27.14
C GLU A 141 -29.34 14.27 -27.54
N ILE A 142 -29.79 13.92 -28.74
CA ILE A 142 -31.08 14.34 -29.27
C ILE A 142 -32.08 13.24 -28.97
N VAL A 143 -33.15 13.60 -28.26
CA VAL A 143 -34.26 12.69 -27.98
C VAL A 143 -35.03 12.50 -29.29
N SER A 144 -35.04 11.29 -29.85
CA SER A 144 -35.84 10.92 -31.02
C SER A 144 -36.80 9.79 -30.68
N GLU A 145 -37.91 9.66 -31.42
CA GLU A 145 -38.90 8.60 -31.17
C GLU A 145 -38.34 7.17 -31.42
N ASP A 146 -37.28 7.07 -32.22
CA ASP A 146 -36.53 5.84 -32.50
C ASP A 146 -35.40 5.55 -31.49
N SER A 147 -35.07 6.48 -30.57
CA SER A 147 -33.93 6.35 -29.64
C SER A 147 -34.24 5.58 -28.35
N LYS A 148 -35.15 4.60 -28.39
CA LYS A 148 -35.53 3.80 -27.21
C LYS A 148 -34.36 3.00 -26.60
N ASP A 149 -33.26 2.83 -27.34
CA ASP A 149 -32.04 2.13 -26.91
C ASP A 149 -30.80 3.03 -26.78
N SER A 150 -30.95 4.32 -26.45
CA SER A 150 -29.79 5.20 -26.23
C SER A 150 -28.84 4.65 -25.17
N ILE A 151 -27.60 4.32 -25.57
CA ILE A 151 -26.54 3.82 -24.68
C ILE A 151 -25.83 4.90 -23.86
N HIS A 152 -26.28 6.15 -23.96
CA HIS A 152 -25.57 7.30 -23.40
C HIS A 152 -26.38 8.09 -22.38
N LEU A 153 -27.69 7.85 -22.29
CA LEU A 153 -28.61 8.59 -21.42
C LEU A 153 -29.81 7.74 -20.99
N GLU A 154 -30.60 8.25 -20.04
CA GLU A 154 -31.70 7.54 -19.36
C GLU A 154 -31.26 6.22 -18.71
N ARG A 155 -29.96 6.11 -18.43
CA ARG A 155 -29.33 4.95 -17.79
C ARG A 155 -28.21 5.42 -16.87
N ILE A 156 -27.65 4.46 -16.15
CA ILE A 156 -26.39 4.66 -15.45
C ILE A 156 -25.28 4.53 -16.49
N VAL A 157 -24.47 5.57 -16.65
CA VAL A 157 -23.52 5.69 -17.77
C VAL A 157 -22.09 5.50 -17.26
N PRO A 158 -21.30 4.62 -17.89
CA PRO A 158 -19.90 4.45 -17.53
C PRO A 158 -19.05 5.62 -18.04
N VAL A 159 -18.10 6.04 -17.20
CA VAL A 159 -17.06 7.01 -17.54
C VAL A 159 -15.71 6.34 -17.44
N TYR A 160 -15.04 6.18 -18.57
CA TYR A 160 -13.78 5.44 -18.70
C TYR A 160 -12.56 6.34 -18.48
N ARG A 161 -11.39 5.72 -18.30
CA ARG A 161 -10.12 6.43 -18.48
C ARG A 161 -10.00 6.87 -19.95
N ASN A 162 -9.51 8.08 -20.18
CA ASN A 162 -9.41 8.65 -21.53
C ASN A 162 -8.40 7.86 -22.38
N VAL A 163 -8.80 7.48 -23.58
CA VAL A 163 -7.91 6.97 -24.62
C VAL A 163 -7.68 8.11 -25.62
N ALA A 164 -6.42 8.49 -25.80
CA ALA A 164 -6.07 9.60 -26.68
C ALA A 164 -6.57 9.32 -28.11
N GLY A 165 -7.40 10.22 -28.65
CA GLY A 165 -7.99 10.06 -29.99
C GLY A 165 -9.38 9.42 -30.02
N ILE A 166 -9.87 8.84 -28.91
CA ILE A 166 -11.22 8.26 -28.81
C ILE A 166 -12.06 9.03 -27.77
N PRO A 167 -13.11 9.75 -28.19
CA PRO A 167 -14.06 10.35 -27.26
C PRO A 167 -14.78 9.30 -26.40
N GLN A 168 -15.14 9.66 -25.16
CA GLN A 168 -15.88 8.81 -24.22
C GLN A 168 -17.14 8.17 -24.84
N ARG A 169 -17.85 8.93 -25.68
CA ARG A 169 -19.04 8.45 -26.39
C ARG A 169 -18.72 7.26 -27.32
N ARG A 170 -17.70 7.39 -28.17
CA ARG A 170 -17.29 6.33 -29.09
C ARG A 170 -16.76 5.10 -28.35
N LEU A 171 -16.04 5.32 -27.25
CA LEU A 171 -15.56 4.21 -26.42
C LEU A 171 -16.72 3.40 -25.81
N ARG A 172 -17.79 4.07 -25.35
CA ARG A 172 -19.04 3.41 -24.95
C ARG A 172 -19.69 2.64 -26.09
N GLU A 173 -19.79 3.24 -27.28
CA GLU A 173 -20.35 2.58 -28.48
C GLU A 173 -19.59 1.28 -28.79
N HIS A 174 -18.26 1.31 -28.81
CA HIS A 174 -17.43 0.14 -29.09
C HIS A 174 -17.62 -0.98 -28.06
N ILE A 175 -17.60 -0.66 -26.76
CA ILE A 175 -17.78 -1.65 -25.69
C ILE A 175 -19.20 -2.23 -25.72
N TYR A 176 -20.22 -1.40 -25.99
CA TYR A 176 -21.61 -1.86 -26.08
C TYR A 176 -21.80 -2.82 -27.25
N ILE A 177 -21.32 -2.44 -28.45
CA ILE A 177 -21.38 -3.30 -29.65
C ILE A 177 -20.65 -4.62 -29.38
N LEU A 178 -19.49 -4.57 -28.73
CA LEU A 178 -18.72 -5.76 -28.41
C LEU A 178 -19.47 -6.70 -27.46
N LEU A 179 -20.11 -6.19 -26.41
CA LEU A 179 -20.91 -6.99 -25.47
C LEU A 179 -22.13 -7.67 -26.11
N ASP A 180 -22.68 -7.10 -27.18
CA ASP A 180 -23.81 -7.70 -27.90
C ASP A 180 -23.38 -8.72 -28.97
N HIS A 181 -22.11 -8.70 -29.40
CA HIS A 181 -21.59 -9.63 -30.44
C HIS A 181 -20.65 -10.71 -29.90
N ILE A 182 -20.16 -10.57 -28.67
CA ILE A 182 -19.25 -11.52 -28.05
C ILE A 182 -19.94 -12.84 -27.71
N GLU A 183 -19.27 -13.96 -28.02
CA GLU A 183 -19.71 -15.30 -27.64
C GLU A 183 -19.56 -15.47 -26.12
N ILE A 184 -20.65 -15.73 -25.41
CA ILE A 184 -20.68 -15.80 -23.94
C ILE A 184 -19.73 -16.90 -23.42
N GLU A 185 -19.68 -18.03 -24.11
CA GLU A 185 -18.81 -19.16 -23.82
C GLU A 185 -17.33 -18.80 -23.95
N SER A 186 -16.98 -17.83 -24.79
CA SER A 186 -15.59 -17.35 -24.93
C SER A 186 -15.12 -16.50 -23.76
N LEU A 187 -16.05 -15.99 -22.94
CA LEU A 187 -15.76 -15.16 -21.77
C LEU A 187 -15.69 -15.95 -20.46
N GLN A 188 -15.77 -17.28 -20.50
CA GLN A 188 -15.66 -18.10 -19.30
C GLN A 188 -14.33 -17.84 -18.59
N PRO A 189 -14.32 -17.69 -17.25
CA PRO A 189 -13.08 -17.53 -16.52
C PRO A 189 -12.24 -18.82 -16.65
N PRO A 190 -10.90 -18.72 -16.58
CA PRO A 190 -10.02 -19.88 -16.52
C PRO A 190 -10.35 -20.90 -15.42
N TYR A 191 -11.03 -20.43 -14.37
CA TYR A 191 -11.56 -21.21 -13.25
C TYR A 191 -12.90 -20.63 -12.80
N ASP A 192 -13.90 -21.46 -12.54
CA ASP A 192 -15.21 -20.99 -12.09
C ASP A 192 -15.15 -20.52 -10.62
N LEU A 193 -15.23 -19.21 -10.41
CA LEU A 193 -15.09 -18.57 -9.10
C LEU A 193 -16.43 -18.45 -8.38
N ASP A 194 -17.52 -18.35 -9.14
CA ASP A 194 -18.87 -18.22 -8.62
C ASP A 194 -19.86 -18.80 -9.64
N PRO A 195 -20.30 -20.05 -9.44
CA PRO A 195 -21.24 -20.71 -10.34
C PRO A 195 -22.60 -19.99 -10.43
N THR A 196 -22.91 -19.09 -9.49
CA THR A 196 -24.19 -18.38 -9.42
C THR A 196 -24.18 -17.06 -10.18
N TYR A 197 -23.01 -16.57 -10.60
CA TYR A 197 -22.85 -15.28 -11.25
C TYR A 197 -21.96 -15.38 -12.48
N GLN A 198 -22.59 -15.35 -13.67
CA GLN A 198 -21.85 -15.52 -14.93
C GLN A 198 -20.92 -14.32 -15.18
N ARG A 199 -19.71 -14.61 -15.62
CA ARG A 199 -18.71 -13.59 -15.98
C ARG A 199 -19.19 -12.59 -17.03
N TYR A 200 -20.01 -13.05 -17.98
CA TYR A 200 -20.66 -12.17 -18.96
C TYR A 200 -21.57 -11.12 -18.29
N ASP A 201 -22.39 -11.55 -17.33
CA ASP A 201 -23.27 -10.64 -16.59
C ASP A 201 -22.45 -9.62 -15.80
N ALA A 202 -21.36 -10.04 -15.16
CA ALA A 202 -20.44 -9.13 -14.49
C ALA A 202 -19.85 -8.07 -15.46
N TYR A 203 -19.43 -8.46 -16.67
CA TYR A 203 -19.00 -7.50 -17.70
C TYR A 203 -20.13 -6.56 -18.12
N ARG A 204 -21.32 -7.10 -18.38
CA ARG A 204 -22.47 -6.28 -18.81
C ARG A 204 -22.87 -5.29 -17.73
N GLU A 205 -22.85 -5.70 -16.47
CA GLU A 205 -23.26 -4.91 -15.32
C GLU A 205 -22.19 -3.90 -14.86
N ILE A 206 -20.90 -4.21 -14.98
CA ILE A 206 -19.85 -3.21 -14.70
C ILE A 206 -19.84 -2.10 -15.74
N HIS A 207 -20.14 -2.40 -17.01
CA HIS A 207 -20.17 -1.38 -18.08
C HIS A 207 -21.52 -0.67 -18.18
N PHE A 208 -22.63 -1.42 -18.22
CA PHE A 208 -23.97 -0.90 -18.50
C PHE A 208 -25.01 -1.43 -17.48
N PRO A 209 -24.88 -1.04 -16.20
CA PRO A 209 -25.78 -1.47 -15.14
C PRO A 209 -27.19 -0.88 -15.32
N LYS A 210 -28.21 -1.66 -14.94
CA LYS A 210 -29.59 -1.19 -14.82
C LYS A 210 -29.85 -0.54 -13.46
N HIS A 211 -29.21 -1.07 -12.42
CA HIS A 211 -29.32 -0.63 -11.03
C HIS A 211 -27.94 -0.39 -10.41
N LEU A 212 -27.84 0.51 -9.42
CA LEU A 212 -26.54 0.87 -8.84
C LEU A 212 -25.93 -0.29 -8.05
N GLU A 213 -26.77 -1.16 -7.49
CA GLU A 213 -26.39 -2.36 -6.74
C GLU A 213 -25.64 -3.37 -7.61
N GLN A 214 -25.96 -3.45 -8.90
CA GLN A 214 -25.28 -4.34 -9.86
C GLN A 214 -23.81 -3.95 -10.08
N ILE A 215 -23.49 -2.66 -9.96
CA ILE A 215 -22.10 -2.19 -10.09
C ILE A 215 -21.25 -2.80 -8.99
N ASP A 216 -21.75 -2.79 -7.76
CA ASP A 216 -21.01 -3.27 -6.60
C ASP A 216 -20.84 -4.81 -6.66
N ALA A 217 -21.86 -5.54 -7.10
CA ALA A 217 -21.77 -6.97 -7.36
C ALA A 217 -20.73 -7.30 -8.44
N ALA A 218 -20.79 -6.64 -9.60
CA ALA A 218 -19.85 -6.87 -10.70
C ALA A 218 -18.41 -6.51 -10.33
N ARG A 219 -18.21 -5.40 -9.59
CA ARG A 219 -16.90 -5.02 -9.07
C ARG A 219 -16.36 -6.06 -8.09
N ARG A 220 -17.20 -6.58 -7.19
CA ARG A 220 -16.79 -7.66 -6.27
C ARG A 220 -16.41 -8.94 -7.01
N TYR A 221 -17.14 -9.29 -8.08
CA TYR A 221 -16.80 -10.44 -8.91
C TYR A 221 -15.41 -10.30 -9.54
N PHE A 222 -15.11 -9.18 -10.21
CA PHE A 222 -13.79 -8.99 -10.81
C PHE A 222 -12.68 -8.79 -9.77
N ALA A 223 -12.99 -8.23 -8.60
CA ALA A 223 -12.07 -8.19 -7.48
C ALA A 223 -11.76 -9.60 -6.95
N LEU A 224 -12.76 -10.49 -6.89
CA LEU A 224 -12.55 -11.91 -6.55
C LEU A 224 -11.67 -12.61 -7.59
N GLU A 225 -11.89 -12.36 -8.89
CA GLU A 225 -11.07 -12.90 -9.97
C GLU A 225 -9.61 -12.46 -9.87
N GLU A 226 -9.38 -11.17 -9.61
CA GLU A 226 -8.05 -10.60 -9.42
C GLU A 226 -7.36 -11.14 -8.15
N PHE A 227 -8.08 -11.21 -7.03
CA PHE A 227 -7.53 -11.75 -5.78
C PHE A 227 -7.33 -13.26 -5.83
N PHE A 228 -8.14 -14.01 -6.57
CA PHE A 228 -7.94 -15.44 -6.77
C PHE A 228 -6.63 -15.71 -7.50
N ALA A 229 -6.35 -15.02 -8.62
CA ALA A 229 -5.10 -15.20 -9.36
C ALA A 229 -3.86 -14.92 -8.47
N LEU A 230 -3.96 -13.88 -7.64
CA LEU A 230 -2.92 -13.54 -6.68
C LEU A 230 -2.79 -14.60 -5.57
N GLN A 231 -3.90 -15.04 -4.97
CA GLN A 231 -3.89 -16.07 -3.93
C GLN A 231 -3.44 -17.43 -4.47
N LEU A 232 -3.73 -17.76 -5.73
CA LEU A 232 -3.24 -18.95 -6.39
C LEU A 232 -1.72 -18.98 -6.43
N SER A 233 -1.08 -17.87 -6.82
CA SER A 233 0.38 -17.72 -6.79
C SER A 233 0.95 -17.93 -5.38
N VAL A 234 0.27 -17.39 -4.37
CA VAL A 234 0.68 -17.47 -2.97
C VAL A 234 0.59 -18.91 -2.42
N VAL A 235 -0.54 -19.57 -2.63
CA VAL A 235 -0.78 -20.94 -2.16
C VAL A 235 0.13 -21.92 -2.89
N TRP A 236 0.32 -21.73 -4.20
CA TRP A 236 1.24 -22.51 -5.02
C TRP A 236 2.68 -22.47 -4.47
N LYS A 237 3.19 -21.26 -4.20
CA LYS A 237 4.52 -21.09 -3.58
C LYS A 237 4.62 -21.76 -2.23
N ARG A 238 3.59 -21.63 -1.40
CA ARG A 238 3.53 -22.26 -0.07
C ARG A 238 3.62 -23.78 -0.17
N GLN A 239 2.86 -24.39 -1.09
CA GLN A 239 2.88 -25.84 -1.31
C GLN A 239 4.26 -26.33 -1.78
N ARG A 240 4.90 -25.62 -2.70
CA ARG A 240 6.26 -25.94 -3.16
C ARG A 240 7.30 -25.82 -2.08
N TYR A 241 7.20 -24.80 -1.22
CA TYR A 241 8.08 -24.62 -0.09
C TYR A 241 7.91 -25.77 0.93
N GLN A 242 6.67 -26.14 1.24
CA GLN A 242 6.36 -27.27 2.13
C GLN A 242 6.76 -28.63 1.56
N ALA A 243 6.87 -28.77 0.24
CA ALA A 243 7.38 -29.98 -0.40
C ALA A 243 8.90 -30.16 -0.24
N GLN A 244 9.63 -29.12 0.18
CA GLN A 244 11.07 -29.22 0.42
C GLN A 244 11.36 -29.92 1.74
N ALA A 245 12.46 -30.69 1.77
CA ALA A 245 12.92 -31.32 3.00
C ALA A 245 13.47 -30.26 3.97
N GLY A 246 12.87 -30.18 5.14
CA GLY A 246 13.31 -29.31 6.23
C GLY A 246 14.12 -30.06 7.30
N ARG A 247 14.45 -29.36 8.39
CA ARG A 247 15.14 -29.92 9.54
C ARG A 247 14.21 -29.97 10.75
N VAL A 248 14.15 -31.12 11.41
CA VAL A 248 13.49 -31.22 12.72
C VAL A 248 14.39 -30.66 13.81
N GLN A 249 14.01 -29.54 14.40
CA GLN A 249 14.71 -28.80 15.46
C GLN A 249 13.84 -28.70 16.73
N GLY A 250 14.41 -28.18 17.83
CA GLY A 250 13.69 -27.85 19.05
C GLY A 250 13.17 -29.05 19.86
N LYS A 251 13.77 -30.24 19.70
CA LYS A 251 13.50 -31.41 20.57
C LYS A 251 14.04 -31.17 21.99
N LYS A 252 15.23 -30.58 22.09
CA LYS A 252 15.81 -30.08 23.34
C LYS A 252 15.47 -28.60 23.49
N THR A 253 15.29 -28.17 24.73
CA THR A 253 14.96 -26.78 25.07
C THR A 253 15.76 -26.31 26.30
N GLU A 254 16.95 -26.86 26.51
CA GLU A 254 17.77 -26.63 27.70
C GLU A 254 18.25 -25.18 27.75
N LEU A 255 18.87 -24.70 26.67
CA LEU A 255 19.33 -23.31 26.57
C LEU A 255 18.17 -22.32 26.66
N LEU A 256 17.04 -22.64 26.02
CA LEU A 256 15.84 -21.80 26.10
C LEU A 256 15.29 -21.71 27.54
N THR A 257 15.29 -22.84 28.27
CA THR A 257 14.81 -22.90 29.66
C THR A 257 15.73 -22.12 30.59
N GLN A 258 17.05 -22.29 30.43
CA GLN A 258 18.05 -21.52 31.20
C GLN A 258 17.95 -20.02 30.90
N PHE A 259 17.79 -19.65 29.63
CA PHE A 259 17.61 -18.27 29.22
C PHE A 259 16.37 -17.67 29.86
N TYR A 260 15.21 -18.34 29.78
CA TYR A 260 13.96 -17.89 30.40
C TYR A 260 14.09 -17.66 31.90
N HIS A 261 14.78 -18.55 32.63
CA HIS A 261 15.01 -18.39 34.06
C HIS A 261 16.01 -17.28 34.43
N SER A 262 16.84 -16.82 33.49
CA SER A 262 17.79 -15.72 33.73
C SER A 262 17.15 -14.33 33.56
N LEU A 263 15.92 -14.25 33.05
CA LEU A 263 15.25 -12.98 32.79
C LEU A 263 14.76 -12.30 34.07
N PRO A 264 14.93 -10.98 34.20
CA PRO A 264 14.38 -10.21 35.32
C PRO A 264 12.88 -9.89 35.16
N PHE A 265 12.23 -10.40 34.12
CA PHE A 265 10.82 -10.15 33.80
C PHE A 265 10.17 -11.41 33.20
N ASP A 266 8.84 -11.47 33.25
CA ASP A 266 8.07 -12.51 32.54
C ASP A 266 7.69 -12.05 31.12
N LEU A 267 7.53 -13.01 30.22
CA LEU A 267 7.10 -12.78 28.84
C LEU A 267 5.60 -12.50 28.77
N THR A 268 5.20 -11.67 27.80
CA THR A 268 3.79 -11.43 27.51
C THR A 268 3.12 -12.70 26.98
N ASN A 269 1.79 -12.79 27.06
CA ASN A 269 1.09 -13.95 26.50
C ASN A 269 1.25 -14.01 24.99
N ALA A 270 1.31 -12.85 24.32
CA ALA A 270 1.58 -12.78 22.90
C ALA A 270 2.97 -13.36 22.55
N GLN A 271 4.01 -13.00 23.31
CA GLN A 271 5.36 -13.57 23.14
C GLN A 271 5.37 -15.09 23.39
N LYS A 272 4.74 -15.55 24.49
CA LYS A 272 4.64 -16.99 24.82
C LYS A 272 3.91 -17.76 23.72
N ARG A 273 2.84 -17.20 23.15
CA ARG A 273 2.10 -17.78 22.03
C ARG A 273 2.99 -17.88 20.78
N SER A 274 3.64 -16.79 20.38
CA SER A 274 4.50 -16.79 19.18
C SER A 274 5.69 -17.75 19.31
N VAL A 275 6.30 -17.87 20.51
CA VAL A 275 7.37 -18.87 20.75
C VAL A 275 6.82 -20.29 20.61
N LYS A 276 5.61 -20.58 21.11
CA LYS A 276 4.98 -21.91 20.95
C LYS A 276 4.67 -22.24 19.48
N GLU A 277 4.20 -21.27 18.72
CA GLU A 277 3.96 -21.41 17.28
C GLU A 277 5.27 -21.73 16.53
N ILE A 278 6.34 -20.98 16.82
CA ILE A 278 7.68 -21.25 16.26
C ILE A 278 8.19 -22.64 16.64
N ILE A 279 8.06 -23.05 17.92
CA ILE A 279 8.47 -24.39 18.37
C ILE A 279 7.69 -25.48 17.61
N ALA A 280 6.39 -25.28 17.40
CA ALA A 280 5.56 -26.26 16.71
C ALA A 280 5.99 -26.45 15.25
N ASP A 281 6.34 -25.35 14.56
CA ASP A 281 6.80 -25.38 13.18
C ASP A 281 8.21 -25.97 13.05
N MET A 282 9.17 -25.49 13.85
CA MET A 282 10.56 -25.97 13.83
C MET A 282 10.69 -27.48 14.15
N ARG A 283 9.67 -28.08 14.78
CA ARG A 283 9.62 -29.53 15.08
C ARG A 283 9.12 -30.37 13.91
N GLN A 284 8.62 -29.76 12.84
CA GLN A 284 8.17 -30.49 11.66
C GLN A 284 9.35 -30.87 10.74
N PRO A 285 9.20 -31.89 9.90
CA PRO A 285 10.20 -32.25 8.89
C PRO A 285 10.14 -31.36 7.62
N VAL A 286 9.40 -30.25 7.68
CA VAL A 286 9.27 -29.24 6.62
C VAL A 286 9.86 -27.92 7.12
N PRO A 287 10.45 -27.09 6.24
CA PRO A 287 11.05 -25.84 6.65
C PRO A 287 9.97 -24.87 7.16
N MET A 288 10.22 -24.21 8.29
CA MET A 288 9.38 -23.12 8.80
C MET A 288 9.56 -21.89 7.91
N ASN A 289 8.45 -21.25 7.53
CA ASN A 289 8.45 -19.98 6.79
C ASN A 289 7.49 -19.00 7.48
N ARG A 290 7.98 -18.26 8.46
CA ARG A 290 7.13 -17.49 9.38
C ARG A 290 7.48 -16.01 9.42
N MET A 291 6.47 -15.16 9.43
CA MET A 291 6.57 -13.74 9.74
C MET A 291 6.17 -13.49 11.19
N LEU A 292 7.09 -12.93 11.97
CA LEU A 292 6.83 -12.38 13.29
C LEU A 292 6.52 -10.88 13.17
N GLN A 293 5.25 -10.55 13.39
CA GLN A 293 4.73 -9.21 13.27
C GLN A 293 4.42 -8.63 14.65
N GLY A 294 4.81 -7.38 14.88
CA GLY A 294 4.49 -6.69 16.12
C GLY A 294 4.90 -5.22 16.10
N ASP A 295 4.28 -4.42 16.96
CA ASP A 295 4.62 -3.01 17.12
C ASP A 295 6.10 -2.84 17.55
N VAL A 296 6.67 -1.64 17.37
CA VAL A 296 8.02 -1.29 17.79
C VAL A 296 8.16 -1.56 19.29
N GLY A 297 9.17 -2.35 19.65
CA GLY A 297 9.43 -2.74 21.03
C GLY A 297 8.43 -3.72 21.65
N SER A 298 7.59 -4.41 20.87
CA SER A 298 6.79 -5.57 21.34
C SER A 298 7.62 -6.79 21.77
N GLY A 299 8.95 -6.74 21.58
CA GLY A 299 9.87 -7.83 21.93
C GLY A 299 10.10 -8.84 20.80
N LYS A 300 9.95 -8.43 19.52
CA LYS A 300 10.24 -9.29 18.36
C LYS A 300 11.64 -9.93 18.43
N THR A 301 12.65 -9.12 18.69
CA THR A 301 14.05 -9.57 18.84
C THR A 301 14.20 -10.63 19.93
N PHE A 302 13.40 -10.57 21.00
CA PHE A 302 13.42 -11.55 22.08
C PHE A 302 12.85 -12.90 21.63
N VAL A 303 11.73 -12.88 20.91
CA VAL A 303 11.12 -14.09 20.33
C VAL A 303 12.05 -14.71 19.28
N ALA A 304 12.70 -13.88 18.46
CA ALA A 304 13.74 -14.30 17.52
C ALA A 304 14.90 -15.01 18.23
N LEU A 305 15.41 -14.45 19.33
CA LEU A 305 16.47 -15.06 20.14
C LEU A 305 16.04 -16.43 20.70
N CYS A 306 14.79 -16.58 21.13
CA CYS A 306 14.26 -17.89 21.56
C CYS A 306 14.31 -18.92 20.43
N ALA A 307 13.99 -18.52 19.19
CA ALA A 307 14.10 -19.38 18.02
C ALA A 307 15.56 -19.78 17.74
N MET A 308 16.51 -18.84 17.87
CA MET A 308 17.94 -19.14 17.71
C MET A 308 18.42 -20.18 18.71
N LEU A 309 18.02 -20.06 19.98
CA LEU A 309 18.40 -21.03 21.02
C LEU A 309 17.88 -22.44 20.71
N LEU A 310 16.70 -22.59 20.10
CA LEU A 310 16.18 -23.90 19.67
C LEU A 310 17.02 -24.53 18.56
N ALA A 311 17.50 -23.73 17.62
CA ALA A 311 18.41 -24.18 16.56
C ALA A 311 19.76 -24.62 17.16
N VAL A 312 20.32 -23.83 18.09
CA VAL A 312 21.58 -24.14 18.77
C VAL A 312 21.47 -25.40 19.64
N ASP A 313 20.37 -25.57 20.39
CA ASP A 313 20.06 -26.80 21.14
C ASP A 313 19.94 -28.05 20.23
N SER A 314 19.75 -27.83 18.93
CA SER A 314 19.65 -28.87 17.89
C SER A 314 20.95 -29.02 17.10
N ASP A 315 22.07 -28.56 17.64
CA ASP A 315 23.41 -28.61 17.04
C ASP A 315 23.50 -27.86 15.69
N ALA A 316 22.63 -26.87 15.47
CA ALA A 316 22.56 -26.06 14.26
C ALA A 316 22.97 -24.60 14.50
N GLN A 317 23.46 -23.94 13.46
CA GLN A 317 23.76 -22.51 13.50
C GLN A 317 22.49 -21.68 13.26
N ALA A 318 22.44 -20.50 13.87
CA ALA A 318 21.42 -19.51 13.61
C ALA A 318 22.04 -18.19 13.10
N ALA A 319 21.43 -17.61 12.07
CA ALA A 319 21.86 -16.33 11.50
C ALA A 319 20.82 -15.23 11.75
N LEU A 320 21.27 -14.03 12.09
CA LEU A 320 20.43 -12.82 12.14
C LEU A 320 20.97 -11.78 11.14
N MET A 321 20.16 -11.45 10.14
CA MET A 321 20.45 -10.42 9.17
C MET A 321 19.74 -9.11 9.54
N ALA A 322 20.53 -8.10 9.86
CA ALA A 322 20.05 -6.76 10.16
C ALA A 322 20.18 -5.84 8.92
N PRO A 323 19.32 -4.81 8.78
CA PRO A 323 19.28 -3.93 7.62
C PRO A 323 20.48 -2.99 7.54
N THR A 324 21.14 -2.70 8.66
CA THR A 324 22.29 -1.80 8.75
C THR A 324 23.35 -2.38 9.67
N GLN A 325 24.60 -1.96 9.46
CA GLN A 325 25.73 -2.35 10.31
C GLN A 325 25.49 -1.96 11.77
N ILE A 326 24.99 -0.75 12.05
CA ILE A 326 24.68 -0.28 13.41
C ILE A 326 23.71 -1.21 14.13
N LEU A 327 22.66 -1.66 13.43
CA LEU A 327 21.69 -2.57 14.04
C LEU A 327 22.29 -3.97 14.26
N ALA A 328 23.13 -4.44 13.33
CA ALA A 328 23.87 -5.70 13.50
C ALA A 328 24.80 -5.65 14.73
N GLU A 329 25.55 -4.55 14.90
CA GLU A 329 26.43 -4.36 16.06
C GLU A 329 25.64 -4.28 17.37
N GLN A 330 24.52 -3.56 17.39
CA GLN A 330 23.65 -3.48 18.55
C GLN A 330 23.09 -4.85 18.94
N HIS A 331 22.65 -5.65 17.96
CA HIS A 331 22.20 -7.01 18.19
C HIS A 331 23.35 -7.89 18.69
N TYR A 332 24.55 -7.78 18.13
CA TYR A 332 25.74 -8.49 18.60
C TYR A 332 26.10 -8.19 20.05
N LEU A 333 26.13 -6.91 20.44
CA LEU A 333 26.42 -6.51 21.82
C LEU A 333 25.34 -7.01 22.79
N THR A 334 24.07 -6.94 22.39
CA THR A 334 22.94 -7.38 23.21
C THR A 334 22.93 -8.90 23.37
N PHE A 335 23.12 -9.62 22.26
CA PHE A 335 23.08 -11.08 22.25
C PHE A 335 24.30 -11.66 22.95
N SER A 336 25.49 -11.10 22.76
CA SER A 336 26.68 -11.54 23.50
C SER A 336 26.48 -11.45 25.01
N LYS A 337 25.89 -10.35 25.52
CA LYS A 337 25.60 -10.20 26.96
C LYS A 337 24.70 -11.30 27.52
N TRP A 338 23.75 -11.79 26.73
CA TRP A 338 22.78 -12.80 27.15
C TRP A 338 23.21 -14.24 26.86
N LEU A 339 23.94 -14.46 25.77
CA LEU A 339 24.28 -15.78 25.25
C LEU A 339 25.63 -16.30 25.75
N THR A 340 26.61 -15.43 25.98
CA THR A 340 27.92 -15.84 26.51
C THR A 340 27.81 -16.53 27.88
N PRO A 341 26.97 -16.09 28.84
CA PRO A 341 26.75 -16.82 30.11
C PRO A 341 26.14 -18.22 29.94
N LEU A 342 25.48 -18.48 28.81
CA LEU A 342 24.90 -19.78 28.46
C LEU A 342 25.88 -20.68 27.69
N GLY A 343 27.11 -20.22 27.45
CA GLY A 343 28.13 -20.94 26.68
C GLY A 343 27.92 -20.90 25.16
N VAL A 344 27.10 -19.98 24.65
CA VAL A 344 26.82 -19.84 23.21
C VAL A 344 27.71 -18.75 22.61
N HIS A 345 28.46 -19.09 21.56
CA HIS A 345 29.36 -18.17 20.87
C HIS A 345 28.60 -17.39 19.78
N VAL A 346 28.85 -16.09 19.74
CA VAL A 346 28.21 -15.12 18.87
C VAL A 346 29.29 -14.43 18.05
N ALA A 347 29.11 -14.39 16.73
CA ALA A 347 29.99 -13.71 15.81
C ALA A 347 29.29 -12.55 15.10
N LEU A 348 30.02 -11.47 14.87
CA LEU A 348 29.62 -10.36 14.00
C LEU A 348 30.35 -10.48 12.66
N ARG A 349 29.60 -10.41 11.56
CA ARG A 349 30.13 -10.40 10.20
C ARG A 349 29.43 -9.29 9.40
N THR A 350 30.12 -8.18 9.20
CA THR A 350 29.69 -7.08 8.33
C THR A 350 30.74 -6.84 7.24
N SER A 351 30.48 -5.92 6.30
CA SER A 351 31.47 -5.55 5.28
C SER A 351 32.75 -4.97 5.90
N ASP A 352 32.61 -4.26 7.03
CA ASP A 352 33.69 -3.42 7.56
C ASP A 352 34.32 -4.03 8.83
N ARG A 353 33.60 -4.96 9.49
CA ARG A 353 34.01 -5.53 10.77
C ARG A 353 33.68 -7.02 10.86
N ARG A 354 34.67 -7.80 11.31
CA ARG A 354 34.53 -9.21 11.68
C ARG A 354 34.97 -9.37 13.14
N GLU A 355 34.08 -9.83 14.00
CA GLU A 355 34.36 -10.02 15.43
C GLU A 355 33.78 -11.34 15.92
N ASP A 356 34.43 -11.95 16.90
CA ASP A 356 33.99 -13.21 17.50
C ASP A 356 34.22 -13.14 19.02
N ASN A 357 33.23 -13.57 19.79
CA ASN A 357 33.32 -13.61 21.25
C ASN A 357 33.80 -14.97 21.79
N GLY A 358 34.10 -15.92 20.91
CA GLY A 358 34.66 -17.22 21.27
C GLY A 358 36.01 -17.09 21.97
N GLN A 359 36.18 -17.80 23.09
CA GLN A 359 37.46 -17.86 23.82
C GLN A 359 38.52 -18.72 23.10
N ASP A 360 38.08 -19.66 22.26
CA ASP A 360 38.93 -20.54 21.46
C ASP A 360 38.76 -20.21 19.95
N PRO A 361 39.83 -19.80 19.24
CA PRO A 361 39.81 -19.57 17.80
C PRO A 361 39.40 -20.78 16.96
N ALA A 362 39.49 -22.00 17.50
CA ALA A 362 39.05 -23.22 16.83
C ALA A 362 37.54 -23.49 17.00
N SER A 363 36.89 -22.85 17.98
CA SER A 363 35.46 -23.00 18.20
C SER A 363 34.66 -22.20 17.17
N ARG A 364 33.73 -22.85 16.48
CA ARG A 364 32.90 -22.20 15.46
C ARG A 364 31.73 -21.48 16.13
N PRO A 365 31.34 -20.29 15.66
CA PRO A 365 30.21 -19.56 16.23
C PRO A 365 28.89 -20.29 15.94
N GLN A 366 28.05 -20.45 16.96
CA GLN A 366 26.70 -21.01 16.80
C GLN A 366 25.69 -19.93 16.38
N VAL A 367 25.92 -18.68 16.76
CA VAL A 367 25.09 -17.54 16.34
C VAL A 367 25.92 -16.56 15.51
N ILE A 368 25.42 -16.19 14.34
CA ILE A 368 26.08 -15.25 13.43
C ILE A 368 25.15 -14.07 13.16
N ILE A 369 25.63 -12.86 13.41
CA ILE A 369 24.89 -11.62 13.18
C ILE A 369 25.62 -10.82 12.12
N GLY A 370 24.87 -10.29 11.17
CA GLY A 370 25.48 -9.55 10.06
C GLY A 370 24.46 -8.75 9.27
N THR A 371 24.95 -8.18 8.18
CA THR A 371 24.09 -7.53 7.18
C THR A 371 23.80 -8.50 6.04
N HIS A 372 23.16 -8.00 4.99
CA HIS A 372 22.91 -8.74 3.75
C HIS A 372 24.18 -9.33 3.09
N ALA A 373 25.37 -8.92 3.52
CA ALA A 373 26.64 -9.54 3.15
C ALA A 373 26.71 -11.04 3.48
N LEU A 374 25.95 -11.51 4.49
CA LEU A 374 25.90 -12.92 4.87
C LEU A 374 25.40 -13.86 3.75
N LEU A 375 24.69 -13.33 2.75
CA LEU A 375 24.16 -14.15 1.64
C LEU A 375 25.17 -14.47 0.54
N TYR A 376 26.23 -13.68 0.43
CA TYR A 376 27.17 -13.78 -0.68
C TYR A 376 28.46 -14.51 -0.31
N ASP A 377 28.69 -14.74 0.99
CA ASP A 377 29.89 -15.39 1.51
C ASP A 377 29.53 -16.83 1.90
N GLN A 378 29.74 -17.77 0.97
CA GLN A 378 29.29 -19.17 1.09
C GLN A 378 30.03 -19.95 2.19
N ASP A 379 31.21 -19.50 2.61
CA ASP A 379 32.05 -20.20 3.59
C ASP A 379 31.74 -19.81 5.06
N ILE A 380 30.77 -18.92 5.28
CA ILE A 380 30.40 -18.47 6.64
C ILE A 380 29.69 -19.58 7.43
N PHE A 381 28.86 -20.38 6.76
CA PHE A 381 27.98 -21.34 7.40
C PHE A 381 28.45 -22.76 7.16
N HIS A 382 28.41 -23.58 8.21
CA HIS A 382 28.73 -25.01 8.13
C HIS A 382 27.52 -25.90 8.41
N ASN A 383 26.56 -25.43 9.20
CA ASN A 383 25.36 -26.18 9.56
C ASN A 383 24.18 -25.26 9.87
N LEU A 384 23.80 -24.41 8.92
CA LEU A 384 22.73 -23.43 9.10
C LEU A 384 21.36 -24.11 9.30
N GLY A 385 20.71 -23.84 10.43
CA GLY A 385 19.39 -24.37 10.77
C GLY A 385 18.30 -23.30 10.81
N LEU A 386 18.63 -22.05 11.09
CA LEU A 386 17.67 -20.94 11.17
C LEU A 386 18.25 -19.65 10.62
N VAL A 387 17.45 -18.94 9.83
CA VAL A 387 17.75 -17.60 9.33
C VAL A 387 16.67 -16.63 9.77
N ILE A 388 17.10 -15.55 10.42
CA ILE A 388 16.24 -14.47 10.87
C ILE A 388 16.54 -13.21 10.06
N VAL A 389 15.49 -12.59 9.51
CA VAL A 389 15.59 -11.34 8.74
C VAL A 389 14.90 -10.23 9.53
N ASP A 390 15.62 -9.16 9.87
CA ASP A 390 15.05 -7.98 10.55
C ASP A 390 14.75 -6.86 9.52
N GLU A 391 13.54 -6.31 9.56
CA GLU A 391 13.03 -5.23 8.69
C GLU A 391 13.13 -5.53 7.19
N GLN A 392 12.26 -6.44 6.73
CA GLN A 392 12.21 -6.90 5.35
C GLN A 392 11.59 -5.87 4.38
N HIS A 393 12.40 -4.95 3.89
CA HIS A 393 12.06 -4.17 2.69
C HIS A 393 12.91 -4.54 1.47
N LYS A 394 13.86 -5.47 1.60
CA LYS A 394 14.84 -5.80 0.53
C LYS A 394 15.16 -7.29 0.35
N PHE A 395 14.52 -8.18 1.10
CA PHE A 395 14.78 -9.62 0.99
C PHE A 395 13.78 -10.27 0.02
N GLY A 396 14.25 -10.62 -1.17
CA GLY A 396 13.45 -11.24 -2.23
C GLY A 396 13.27 -12.75 -2.06
N VAL A 397 12.44 -13.34 -2.92
CA VAL A 397 12.29 -14.81 -3.05
C VAL A 397 13.65 -15.43 -3.46
N ASP A 398 14.36 -14.78 -4.38
CA ASP A 398 15.58 -15.29 -5.03
C ASP A 398 16.77 -15.47 -4.07
N GLN A 399 16.84 -14.64 -3.03
CA GLN A 399 17.88 -14.74 -2.00
C GLN A 399 17.63 -15.89 -1.02
N ARG A 400 16.38 -16.38 -0.91
CA ARG A 400 16.03 -17.58 -0.12
C ARG A 400 16.53 -18.86 -0.82
N ALA A 401 16.51 -18.88 -2.15
CA ALA A 401 17.09 -19.99 -2.94
C ALA A 401 18.61 -20.10 -2.77
N ALA A 402 19.30 -18.97 -2.62
CA ALA A 402 20.75 -18.93 -2.36
C ALA A 402 21.15 -19.54 -0.99
N LEU A 403 20.25 -19.51 -0.01
CA LEU A 403 20.45 -20.19 1.28
C LEU A 403 20.11 -21.68 1.20
N ALA A 404 19.16 -22.06 0.34
CA ALA A 404 18.78 -23.46 0.11
C ALA A 404 19.87 -24.27 -0.61
N SER A 405 20.77 -23.63 -1.37
CA SER A 405 21.87 -24.32 -2.06
C SER A 405 22.93 -24.94 -1.14
N GLN A 406 22.81 -24.80 0.19
CA GLN A 406 23.71 -25.40 1.18
C GLN A 406 23.24 -26.77 1.72
N GLY A 407 22.19 -27.37 1.14
CA GLY A 407 21.71 -28.71 1.48
C GLY A 407 20.26 -28.73 1.93
N VAL A 408 20.03 -28.97 3.23
CA VAL A 408 18.67 -28.92 3.82
C VAL A 408 18.25 -27.47 3.97
N MET A 409 17.03 -27.14 3.56
CA MET A 409 16.52 -25.78 3.66
C MET A 409 16.45 -25.36 5.14
N PRO A 410 17.08 -24.23 5.54
CA PRO A 410 16.98 -23.73 6.90
C PRO A 410 15.59 -23.16 7.16
N ASP A 411 15.19 -23.17 8.43
CA ASP A 411 14.00 -22.46 8.89
C ASP A 411 14.18 -20.95 8.67
N VAL A 412 13.11 -20.25 8.28
CA VAL A 412 13.12 -18.81 7.99
C VAL A 412 12.12 -18.09 8.89
N LEU A 413 12.62 -17.09 9.63
CA LEU A 413 11.82 -16.19 10.44
C LEU A 413 12.04 -14.74 10.01
N VAL A 414 11.01 -14.10 9.49
CA VAL A 414 11.05 -12.69 9.10
C VAL A 414 10.44 -11.83 10.21
N MET A 415 11.08 -10.74 10.57
CA MET A 415 10.54 -9.73 11.48
C MET A 415 10.24 -8.43 10.74
N THR A 416 9.10 -7.82 11.03
CA THR A 416 8.77 -6.45 10.59
C THR A 416 8.36 -5.62 11.80
N ALA A 417 8.86 -4.39 11.91
CA ALA A 417 8.35 -3.45 12.91
C ALA A 417 7.23 -2.56 12.40
N THR A 418 6.95 -2.57 11.08
CA THR A 418 5.75 -1.95 10.54
C THR A 418 4.58 -2.92 10.67
N PRO A 419 3.54 -2.58 11.45
CA PRO A 419 2.34 -3.40 11.45
C PRO A 419 1.70 -3.29 10.07
N ILE A 420 1.70 -4.39 9.33
CA ILE A 420 1.00 -4.55 8.05
C ILE A 420 -0.46 -4.93 8.37
N PRO A 421 -1.46 -4.32 7.71
CA PRO A 421 -2.85 -4.74 7.86
C PRO A 421 -2.97 -6.23 7.59
N ARG A 422 -3.76 -6.95 8.39
CA ARG A 422 -3.88 -8.43 8.24
C ARG A 422 -4.31 -8.83 6.83
N THR A 423 -5.16 -8.03 6.19
CA THR A 423 -5.55 -8.24 4.79
C THR A 423 -4.36 -8.18 3.85
N LEU A 424 -3.50 -7.17 3.99
CA LEU A 424 -2.28 -7.05 3.19
C LEU A 424 -1.30 -8.17 3.49
N THR A 425 -1.17 -8.62 4.75
CA THR A 425 -0.31 -9.76 5.06
C THR A 425 -0.78 -11.03 4.33
N LEU A 426 -2.08 -11.31 4.31
CA LEU A 426 -2.66 -12.46 3.59
C LEU A 426 -2.50 -12.35 2.07
N THR A 427 -2.53 -11.13 1.53
CA THR A 427 -2.41 -10.87 0.09
C THR A 427 -0.95 -10.90 -0.38
N LEU A 428 -0.06 -10.17 0.28
CA LEU A 428 1.31 -9.93 -0.22
C LEU A 428 2.34 -10.92 0.31
N TYR A 429 2.12 -11.41 1.53
CA TYR A 429 3.04 -12.25 2.28
C TYR A 429 2.36 -13.55 2.71
N GLY A 430 1.28 -13.95 2.02
CA GLY A 430 0.47 -15.10 2.40
C GLY A 430 1.19 -16.45 2.24
N ASP A 431 2.40 -16.46 1.67
CA ASP A 431 3.32 -17.60 1.65
C ASP A 431 3.96 -17.84 3.03
N LEU A 432 3.91 -16.83 3.90
CA LEU A 432 4.40 -16.88 5.28
C LEU A 432 3.27 -17.18 6.26
N ASP A 433 3.55 -18.06 7.21
CA ASP A 433 2.74 -18.18 8.42
C ASP A 433 2.97 -16.96 9.33
N VAL A 434 1.94 -16.42 9.98
CA VAL A 434 2.05 -15.14 10.69
C VAL A 434 1.88 -15.33 12.20
N SER A 435 2.86 -14.89 12.98
CA SER A 435 2.76 -14.73 14.44
C SER A 435 2.59 -13.26 14.78
N ILE A 436 1.61 -12.94 15.62
CA ILE A 436 1.29 -11.56 16.01
C ILE A 436 1.64 -11.30 17.49
N LEU A 437 2.46 -10.27 17.72
CA LEU A 437 2.72 -9.66 19.02
C LEU A 437 1.82 -8.42 19.20
N ASP A 438 0.61 -8.67 19.70
CA ASP A 438 -0.46 -7.70 19.98
C ASP A 438 -0.40 -7.12 21.41
N GLU A 439 0.53 -7.59 22.24
CA GLU A 439 0.74 -7.12 23.61
C GLU A 439 2.06 -6.35 23.75
N ARG A 440 2.05 -5.29 24.57
CA ARG A 440 3.26 -4.55 24.95
C ARG A 440 3.84 -5.10 26.27
N PRO A 441 5.18 -5.16 26.43
CA PRO A 441 5.80 -5.52 27.70
C PRO A 441 5.37 -4.58 28.84
N ALA A 442 5.29 -5.12 30.06
CA ALA A 442 5.00 -4.34 31.27
C ALA A 442 6.14 -3.35 31.59
N GLY A 443 5.82 -2.27 32.32
CA GLY A 443 6.82 -1.27 32.76
C GLY A 443 7.05 -0.09 31.82
N ARG A 444 6.34 0.01 30.69
CA ARG A 444 6.43 1.17 29.79
C ARG A 444 5.41 2.26 30.12
N GLY A 445 5.87 3.50 30.12
CA GLY A 445 5.01 4.67 30.29
C GLY A 445 4.02 4.85 29.14
N ALA A 446 2.81 5.34 29.45
CA ALA A 446 1.81 5.65 28.43
C ALA A 446 2.28 6.77 27.50
N ILE A 447 2.04 6.62 26.19
CA ILE A 447 2.28 7.66 25.19
C ILE A 447 0.97 8.42 24.98
N VAL A 448 0.99 9.73 25.27
CA VAL A 448 -0.11 10.64 24.97
C VAL A 448 0.18 11.36 23.66
N THR A 449 -0.62 11.07 22.64
CA THR A 449 -0.51 11.73 21.34
C THR A 449 -1.53 12.86 21.22
N GLY A 450 -1.08 14.04 20.77
CA GLY A 450 -1.94 15.21 20.60
C GLY A 450 -1.67 15.95 19.31
N VAL A 451 -2.74 16.27 18.56
CA VAL A 451 -2.68 17.11 17.37
C VAL A 451 -2.81 18.58 17.76
N ARG A 452 -1.96 19.46 17.22
CA ARG A 452 -1.97 20.90 17.46
C ARG A 452 -1.98 21.67 16.14
N LYS A 453 -3.05 22.44 15.91
CA LYS A 453 -3.19 23.32 14.74
C LYS A 453 -2.49 24.66 15.04
N LYS A 454 -1.41 24.97 14.31
CA LYS A 454 -0.64 26.22 14.44
C LYS A 454 -0.40 26.67 15.90
N PRO A 455 0.21 25.82 16.76
CA PRO A 455 0.48 26.22 18.14
C PRO A 455 1.44 27.39 18.18
N LYS A 456 1.33 28.25 19.21
CA LYS A 456 2.34 29.26 19.46
C LYS A 456 3.64 28.57 19.82
N VAL A 457 4.73 29.00 19.17
CA VAL A 457 6.07 28.44 19.41
C VAL A 457 6.51 28.59 20.87
N SER A 458 6.06 29.64 21.55
CA SER A 458 6.27 29.84 23.00
C SER A 458 5.75 28.69 23.85
N ASP A 459 4.59 28.14 23.49
CA ASP A 459 3.90 27.13 24.29
C ASP A 459 4.61 25.78 24.14
N VAL A 460 5.01 25.46 22.90
CA VAL A 460 5.85 24.28 22.61
C VAL A 460 7.20 24.38 23.30
N THR A 461 7.84 25.56 23.24
CA THR A 461 9.14 25.80 23.90
C THR A 461 9.03 25.65 25.41
N LYS A 462 7.95 26.16 26.04
CA LYS A 462 7.70 25.99 27.47
C LYS A 462 7.57 24.51 27.82
N PHE A 463 6.74 23.78 27.08
CA PHE A 463 6.53 22.36 27.33
C PHE A 463 7.82 21.53 27.20
N ILE A 464 8.66 21.81 26.19
CA ILE A 464 9.97 21.18 26.06
C ILE A 464 10.83 21.49 27.30
N LYS A 465 10.92 22.77 27.72
CA LYS A 465 11.70 23.15 28.90
C LYS A 465 11.24 22.46 30.18
N ASP A 466 9.94 22.28 30.36
CA ASP A 466 9.37 21.59 31.52
C ASP A 466 9.84 20.12 31.55
N GLN A 467 9.81 19.42 30.41
CA GLN A 467 10.31 18.03 30.31
C GLN A 467 11.84 17.94 30.50
N LEU A 468 12.60 18.88 29.93
CA LEU A 468 14.06 18.91 30.10
C LEU A 468 14.45 19.22 31.55
N ALA A 469 13.67 20.03 32.27
CA ALA A 469 13.90 20.33 33.69
C ALA A 469 13.73 19.09 34.60
N GLU A 470 12.92 18.12 34.16
CA GLU A 470 12.78 16.80 34.78
C GLU A 470 13.91 15.82 34.39
N GLY A 471 14.94 16.29 33.66
CA GLY A 471 16.08 15.48 33.22
C GLY A 471 15.80 14.61 31.98
N ARG A 472 14.75 14.91 31.22
CA ARG A 472 14.34 14.13 30.03
C ARG A 472 14.96 14.66 28.76
N GLN A 473 14.77 13.93 27.68
CA GLN A 473 15.27 14.27 26.35
C GLN A 473 14.13 14.34 25.32
N ALA A 474 14.34 15.13 24.26
CA ALA A 474 13.31 15.41 23.26
C ALA A 474 13.80 15.26 21.81
N TYR A 475 12.92 14.73 20.95
CA TYR A 475 13.08 14.71 19.50
C TYR A 475 12.24 15.83 18.85
N LEU A 476 12.86 16.60 17.95
CA LEU A 476 12.20 17.60 17.11
C LEU A 476 12.36 17.23 15.64
N VAL A 477 11.28 16.79 15.00
CA VAL A 477 11.31 16.21 13.65
C VAL A 477 10.69 17.15 12.63
N TYR A 478 11.41 17.35 11.53
CA TYR A 478 10.99 18.19 10.41
C TYR A 478 10.90 17.34 9.13
N PRO A 479 9.83 17.46 8.33
CA PRO A 479 9.70 16.71 7.08
C PRO A 479 10.67 17.24 6.04
N LEU A 480 11.08 16.35 5.15
CA LEU A 480 11.73 16.70 3.89
C LEU A 480 10.70 17.37 2.97
N VAL A 481 11.12 18.36 2.19
CA VAL A 481 10.33 19.00 1.13
C VAL A 481 10.76 18.36 -0.18
N GLU A 482 9.82 17.86 -0.97
CA GLU A 482 10.06 17.12 -2.23
C GLU A 482 10.88 17.92 -3.28
N GLU A 483 11.13 19.21 -3.04
CA GLU A 483 11.98 20.09 -3.86
C GLU A 483 13.42 20.10 -3.32
N SER A 484 14.14 19.00 -3.57
CA SER A 484 15.61 18.82 -3.39
C SER A 484 16.18 18.68 -1.97
N ASP A 485 16.96 17.60 -1.76
CA ASP A 485 17.74 17.32 -0.54
C ASP A 485 18.67 18.48 -0.09
N ASN A 486 18.99 19.41 -1.01
CA ASN A 486 19.78 20.60 -0.73
C ASN A 486 19.04 21.62 0.16
N LEU A 487 17.76 21.88 -0.10
CA LEU A 487 16.97 22.87 0.64
C LEU A 487 16.58 22.36 2.04
N ASP A 488 16.43 21.04 2.19
CA ASP A 488 15.99 20.43 3.44
C ASP A 488 17.05 20.38 4.54
N ALA A 489 18.29 20.06 4.17
CA ALA A 489 19.42 20.13 5.09
C ALA A 489 19.59 21.56 5.61
N LEU A 490 19.41 22.57 4.75
CA LEU A 490 19.47 23.98 5.12
C LEU A 490 18.33 24.38 6.08
N SER A 491 17.13 23.83 5.87
CA SER A 491 15.97 24.07 6.74
C SER A 491 16.17 23.50 8.16
N ALA A 492 16.62 22.24 8.26
CA ALA A 492 16.88 21.60 9.56
C ALA A 492 18.04 22.27 10.32
N VAL A 493 19.11 22.68 9.63
CA VAL A 493 20.22 23.46 10.22
C VAL A 493 19.70 24.80 10.78
N ALA A 494 18.93 25.55 9.99
CA ALA A 494 18.39 26.84 10.41
C ALA A 494 17.44 26.71 11.62
N GLU A 495 16.62 25.66 11.65
CA GLU A 495 15.76 25.38 12.80
C GLU A 495 16.55 24.94 14.04
N ALA A 496 17.59 24.13 13.88
CA ALA A 496 18.48 23.74 14.98
C ALA A 496 19.17 24.96 15.62
N GLU A 497 19.65 25.92 14.82
CA GLU A 497 20.20 27.17 15.35
C GLU A 497 19.18 27.99 16.15
N LYS A 498 17.93 28.07 15.67
CA LYS A 498 16.85 28.73 16.41
C LYS A 498 16.57 28.02 17.74
N TRP A 499 16.58 26.69 17.75
CA TRP A 499 16.38 25.90 18.96
C TRP A 499 17.53 26.03 19.95
N ARG A 500 18.79 26.07 19.48
CA ARG A 500 19.96 26.39 20.32
C ARG A 500 19.80 27.74 21.03
N LYS A 501 19.32 28.77 20.32
CA LYS A 501 19.03 30.09 20.93
C LYS A 501 17.90 30.04 21.95
N ARG A 502 16.83 29.28 21.68
CA ARG A 502 15.65 29.17 22.58
C ARG A 502 15.92 28.33 23.84
N LEU A 503 16.78 27.33 23.70
CA LEU A 503 17.15 26.33 24.72
C LEU A 503 18.61 26.50 25.15
N SER A 504 19.07 27.74 25.33
CA SER A 504 20.48 28.05 25.65
C SER A 504 21.05 27.39 26.92
N LYS A 505 20.22 26.76 27.75
CA LYS A 505 20.62 26.00 28.94
C LYS A 505 20.86 24.50 28.67
N TYR A 506 20.52 24.03 27.47
CA TYR A 506 20.50 22.61 27.11
C TYR A 506 21.23 22.40 25.80
N GLU A 507 21.82 21.22 25.64
CA GLU A 507 22.56 20.88 24.43
C GLU A 507 21.61 20.41 23.32
N VAL A 508 21.73 21.04 22.15
CA VAL A 508 20.86 20.75 20.98
C VAL A 508 21.72 20.20 19.83
N GLY A 509 21.51 18.91 19.55
CA GLY A 509 22.11 18.18 18.44
C GLY A 509 21.31 18.32 17.16
N LEU A 510 21.99 18.07 16.04
CA LEU A 510 21.41 18.08 14.70
C LEU A 510 21.71 16.74 14.02
N LEU A 511 20.72 16.16 13.35
CA LEU A 511 20.88 14.95 12.55
C LEU A 511 20.12 15.07 11.24
N HIS A 512 20.81 15.02 10.10
CA HIS A 512 20.18 15.07 8.78
C HIS A 512 20.83 14.11 7.77
N GLY A 513 20.14 13.87 6.65
CA GLY A 513 20.51 12.84 5.66
C GLY A 513 21.93 12.97 5.09
N LYS A 514 22.43 14.21 4.97
CA LYS A 514 23.75 14.50 4.39
C LYS A 514 24.94 14.33 5.33
N MET A 515 24.72 14.13 6.62
CA MET A 515 25.84 13.86 7.54
C MET A 515 26.47 12.52 7.16
N SER A 516 27.79 12.42 7.33
CA SER A 516 28.48 11.14 7.16
C SER A 516 27.95 10.11 8.16
N SER A 517 28.14 8.83 7.89
CA SER A 517 27.73 7.77 8.80
C SER A 517 28.39 7.92 10.18
N GLU A 518 29.68 8.28 10.21
CA GLU A 518 30.45 8.53 11.44
C GLU A 518 29.91 9.72 12.25
N GLU A 519 29.53 10.81 11.57
CA GLU A 519 28.93 11.99 12.24
C GLU A 519 27.57 11.67 12.85
N LYS A 520 26.71 10.94 12.11
CA LYS A 520 25.41 10.49 12.62
C LYS A 520 25.59 9.59 13.84
N GLU A 521 26.55 8.68 13.78
CA GLU A 521 26.87 7.76 14.87
C GLU A 521 27.35 8.52 16.12
N SER A 522 28.26 9.47 15.96
CA SER A 522 28.76 10.30 17.06
C SER A 522 27.64 11.09 17.75
N VAL A 523 26.77 11.75 16.97
CA VAL A 523 25.65 12.52 17.53
C VAL A 523 24.65 11.62 18.23
N MET A 524 24.34 10.45 17.67
CA MET A 524 23.42 9.50 18.30
C MET A 524 23.99 8.89 19.58
N GLY A 525 25.31 8.62 19.63
CA GLY A 525 25.99 8.20 20.86
C GLY A 525 25.85 9.23 21.97
N LYS A 526 26.18 10.49 21.68
CA LYS A 526 26.03 11.61 22.63
C LYS A 526 24.59 11.82 23.09
N PHE A 527 23.62 11.64 22.19
CA PHE A 527 22.21 11.71 22.55
C PHE A 527 21.80 10.55 23.45
N ARG A 528 22.23 9.31 23.17
CA ARG A 528 21.94 8.17 24.04
C ARG A 528 22.54 8.33 25.43
N ASP A 529 23.75 8.88 25.51
CA ASP A 529 24.50 9.01 26.76
C ASP A 529 24.07 10.26 27.59
N GLY A 530 23.11 11.04 27.07
CA GLY A 530 22.51 12.19 27.77
C GLY A 530 23.26 13.50 27.62
N GLU A 531 24.37 13.52 26.86
CA GLU A 531 25.15 14.74 26.58
C GLU A 531 24.37 15.72 25.69
N VAL A 532 23.58 15.20 24.74
CA VAL A 532 22.62 15.98 23.96
C VAL A 532 21.23 15.83 24.57
N ASN A 533 20.58 16.95 24.90
CA ASN A 533 19.25 16.91 25.52
C ASN A 533 18.12 16.95 24.48
N VAL A 534 18.34 17.64 23.36
CA VAL A 534 17.35 17.77 22.28
C VAL A 534 17.98 17.43 20.94
N LEU A 535 17.37 16.51 20.20
CA LEU A 535 17.80 16.15 18.86
C LEU A 535 16.86 16.73 17.81
N VAL A 536 17.37 17.65 17.00
CA VAL A 536 16.68 18.19 15.83
C VAL A 536 17.04 17.32 14.62
N SER A 537 16.04 16.76 13.94
CA SER A 537 16.31 15.87 12.81
C SER A 537 15.27 15.93 11.70
N THR A 538 15.69 15.48 10.52
CA THR A 538 14.78 15.13 9.42
C THR A 538 14.25 13.69 9.57
N THR A 539 13.68 13.11 8.53
CA THR A 539 13.17 11.71 8.47
C THR A 539 14.21 10.62 8.84
N VAL A 540 15.46 10.98 9.10
CA VAL A 540 16.60 10.07 9.33
C VAL A 540 16.64 9.49 10.75
N ILE A 541 15.67 9.81 11.63
CA ILE A 541 15.49 9.12 12.93
C ILE A 541 15.04 7.64 12.73
N GLU A 542 14.96 7.15 11.49
CA GLU A 542 14.84 5.71 11.20
C GLU A 542 16.04 4.87 11.67
N VAL A 543 17.19 5.47 12.01
CA VAL A 543 18.32 4.72 12.58
C VAL A 543 17.94 4.15 13.95
N GLY A 544 18.00 2.81 14.06
CA GLY A 544 17.46 1.92 15.10
C GLY A 544 17.77 2.17 16.59
N VAL A 545 18.33 3.32 16.98
CA VAL A 545 18.88 3.54 18.32
C VAL A 545 17.77 3.69 19.37
N ASP A 546 17.90 2.96 20.47
CA ASP A 546 17.05 3.04 21.66
C ASP A 546 17.57 4.14 22.61
N VAL A 547 16.71 5.09 23.00
CA VAL A 547 17.02 6.11 24.02
C VAL A 547 15.92 6.09 25.09
N PRO A 548 16.05 5.30 26.17
CA PRO A 548 14.99 5.12 27.17
C PRO A 548 14.55 6.40 27.88
N ASN A 549 15.44 7.37 28.02
CA ASN A 549 15.17 8.66 28.69
C ASN A 549 14.49 9.70 27.77
N ALA A 550 14.37 9.43 26.47
CA ALA A 550 13.64 10.28 25.55
C ALA A 550 12.12 10.07 25.69
N ASN A 551 11.43 11.09 26.20
CA ASN A 551 10.00 11.01 26.48
C ASN A 551 9.15 11.98 25.65
N LEU A 552 9.77 12.89 24.90
CA LEU A 552 9.08 13.91 24.11
C LEU A 552 9.42 13.79 22.62
N MET A 553 8.38 13.69 21.78
CA MET A 553 8.47 13.70 20.32
C MET A 553 7.61 14.83 19.77
N VAL A 554 8.20 15.78 19.06
CA VAL A 554 7.49 16.88 18.39
C VAL A 554 7.72 16.78 16.88
N ILE A 555 6.65 16.61 16.12
CA ILE A 555 6.70 16.46 14.67
C ILE A 555 6.07 17.70 14.03
N TYR A 556 6.87 18.48 13.32
CA TYR A 556 6.43 19.66 12.58
C TYR A 556 5.82 19.26 11.24
N ASN A 557 4.82 20.00 10.76
CA ASN A 557 4.11 19.75 9.49
C ASN A 557 3.76 18.26 9.32
N ALA A 558 3.19 17.66 10.37
CA ALA A 558 2.98 16.24 10.50
C ALA A 558 2.11 15.65 9.37
N GLU A 559 1.28 16.47 8.72
CA GLU A 559 0.48 16.08 7.56
C GLU A 559 1.31 15.52 6.39
N ARG A 560 2.58 15.92 6.28
CA ARG A 560 3.50 15.49 5.21
C ARG A 560 4.01 14.06 5.38
N PHE A 561 3.92 13.49 6.58
CA PHE A 561 4.38 12.13 6.84
C PHE A 561 3.26 11.11 6.64
N GLY A 562 3.57 9.89 6.22
CA GLY A 562 2.63 8.78 6.27
C GLY A 562 2.24 8.35 7.69
N LEU A 563 1.08 7.71 7.87
CA LEU A 563 0.72 7.22 9.21
C LEU A 563 1.71 6.18 9.73
N ALA A 564 2.21 5.30 8.86
CA ALA A 564 3.24 4.33 9.22
C ALA A 564 4.54 5.00 9.73
N GLN A 565 5.02 6.04 9.03
CA GLN A 565 6.20 6.81 9.45
C GLN A 565 5.95 7.54 10.78
N LEU A 566 4.79 8.18 10.94
CA LEU A 566 4.41 8.82 12.20
C LEU A 566 4.37 7.81 13.36
N HIS A 567 3.88 6.59 13.09
CA HIS A 567 3.83 5.51 14.05
C HIS A 567 5.22 5.02 14.47
N GLN A 568 6.13 4.82 13.51
CA GLN A 568 7.53 4.49 13.78
C GLN A 568 8.22 5.59 14.61
N LEU A 569 8.06 6.86 14.23
CA LEU A 569 8.60 8.00 14.98
C LEU A 569 8.03 8.03 16.40
N ARG A 570 6.71 7.85 16.58
CA ARG A 570 6.10 7.73 17.92
C ARG A 570 6.71 6.58 18.72
N GLY A 571 7.04 5.45 18.08
CA GLY A 571 7.67 4.29 18.72
C GLY A 571 9.12 4.49 19.19
N ARG A 572 9.73 5.63 18.86
CA ARG A 572 11.07 6.01 19.36
C ARG A 572 11.06 6.58 20.78
N ILE A 573 9.88 6.93 21.31
CA ILE A 573 9.68 7.37 22.69
C ILE A 573 8.82 6.38 23.48
N GLY A 574 8.74 6.53 24.81
CA GLY A 574 7.94 5.63 25.65
C GLY A 574 8.60 4.29 25.95
N ARG A 575 9.94 4.26 25.94
CA ARG A 575 10.74 3.07 26.27
C ARG A 575 11.10 2.97 27.75
N GLY A 576 11.09 4.08 28.48
CA GLY A 576 11.22 4.12 29.95
C GLY A 576 9.87 4.05 30.68
N GLU A 577 9.94 4.13 32.02
CA GLU A 577 8.78 4.11 32.92
C GLU A 577 7.96 5.40 32.88
N HIS A 578 8.56 6.49 32.39
CA HIS A 578 7.95 7.81 32.41
C HIS A 578 6.94 8.01 31.29
N LYS A 579 5.87 8.75 31.63
CA LYS A 579 4.86 9.18 30.67
C LYS A 579 5.53 9.96 29.53
N SER A 580 5.16 9.59 28.30
CA SER A 580 5.75 10.14 27.09
C SER A 580 4.70 10.89 26.26
N TYR A 581 5.15 11.87 25.48
CA TYR A 581 4.29 12.79 24.76
C TYR A 581 4.68 12.87 23.29
N CYS A 582 3.71 12.67 22.40
CA CYS A 582 3.88 12.81 20.96
C CYS A 582 3.00 13.97 20.47
N ILE A 583 3.62 15.05 20.01
CA ILE A 583 2.93 16.27 19.56
C ILE A 583 3.01 16.36 18.04
N LEU A 584 1.87 16.26 17.38
CA LEU A 584 1.73 16.37 15.92
C LEU A 584 1.30 17.79 15.57
N ILE A 585 2.19 18.59 14.99
CA ILE A 585 1.94 19.98 14.63
C ILE A 585 1.53 20.05 13.15
N THR A 586 0.41 20.72 12.86
CA THR A 586 -0.11 20.89 11.50
C THR A 586 -0.54 22.33 11.21
N ASP A 587 -0.49 22.73 9.94
CA ASP A 587 -1.02 24.00 9.48
C ASP A 587 -2.57 24.01 9.38
N GLY A 588 -3.20 22.84 9.41
CA GLY A 588 -4.64 22.63 9.44
C GLY A 588 -5.39 23.06 8.18
N LYS A 589 -4.71 23.21 7.03
CA LYS A 589 -5.36 23.64 5.77
C LYS A 589 -6.22 22.55 5.12
N SER A 590 -5.84 21.28 5.24
CA SER A 590 -6.57 20.15 4.65
C SER A 590 -7.38 19.40 5.72
N PRO A 591 -8.71 19.27 5.56
CA PRO A 591 -9.56 18.45 6.43
C PRO A 591 -9.09 17.00 6.50
N ASP A 592 -8.80 16.38 5.35
CA ASP A 592 -8.35 14.98 5.24
C ASP A 592 -7.03 14.75 5.99
N ALA A 593 -6.11 15.72 5.91
CA ALA A 593 -4.85 15.67 6.64
C ALA A 593 -5.06 15.74 8.16
N VAL A 594 -6.02 16.54 8.62
CA VAL A 594 -6.36 16.63 10.05
C VAL A 594 -7.01 15.34 10.52
N GLU A 595 -7.93 14.77 9.75
CA GLU A 595 -8.57 13.49 10.05
C GLU A 595 -7.53 12.36 10.18
N LYS A 596 -6.62 12.27 9.22
CA LYS A 596 -5.47 11.36 9.28
C LYS A 596 -4.67 11.51 10.59
N LEU A 597 -4.29 12.73 10.97
CA LEU A 597 -3.56 12.97 12.22
C LEU A 597 -4.39 12.65 13.47
N GLN A 598 -5.71 12.79 13.42
CA GLN A 598 -6.61 12.41 14.51
C GLN A 598 -6.65 10.90 14.71
N VAL A 599 -6.66 10.10 13.64
CA VAL A 599 -6.54 8.63 13.74
C VAL A 599 -5.29 8.26 14.54
N MET A 600 -4.15 8.87 14.21
CA MET A 600 -2.87 8.67 14.90
C MET A 600 -2.93 9.04 16.40
N ALA A 601 -3.77 10.00 16.77
CA ALA A 601 -3.95 10.42 18.16
C ALA A 601 -4.93 9.55 18.96
N GLN A 602 -5.89 8.90 18.30
CA GLN A 602 -6.95 8.11 18.95
C GLN A 602 -6.49 6.70 19.33
N THR A 603 -5.55 6.12 18.60
CA THR A 603 -5.09 4.74 18.83
C THR A 603 -3.58 4.65 18.96
N ASN A 604 -3.15 3.81 19.89
CA ASN A 604 -1.76 3.39 20.01
C ASN A 604 -1.46 2.08 19.27
N ASP A 605 -2.51 1.37 18.85
CA ASP A 605 -2.43 0.11 18.11
C ASP A 605 -2.00 0.36 16.66
N GLY A 606 -0.79 -0.10 16.34
CA GLY A 606 -0.21 0.07 15.02
C GLY A 606 -0.94 -0.68 13.91
N PHE A 607 -1.63 -1.78 14.20
CA PHE A 607 -2.43 -2.50 13.19
C PHE A 607 -3.62 -1.67 12.74
N LYS A 608 -4.33 -1.05 13.69
CA LYS A 608 -5.43 -0.12 13.40
C LYS A 608 -4.96 1.11 12.63
N ILE A 609 -3.77 1.62 12.95
CA ILE A 609 -3.16 2.74 12.23
C ILE A 609 -2.88 2.35 10.77
N ALA A 610 -2.33 1.16 10.55
CA ALA A 610 -2.02 0.67 9.21
C ALA A 610 -3.29 0.40 8.38
N GLU A 611 -4.35 -0.15 8.97
CA GLU A 611 -5.64 -0.31 8.29
C GLU A 611 -6.24 1.04 7.89
N ALA A 612 -6.14 2.04 8.77
CA ALA A 612 -6.59 3.39 8.45
C ALA A 612 -5.72 4.06 7.38
N ASP A 613 -4.40 3.86 7.39
CA ASP A 613 -3.49 4.36 6.33
C ASP A 613 -3.87 3.78 4.97
N LEU A 614 -4.13 2.47 4.92
CA LEU A 614 -4.57 1.76 3.72
C LEU A 614 -5.87 2.34 3.16
N ARG A 615 -6.85 2.61 4.03
CA ARG A 615 -8.13 3.20 3.66
C ARG A 615 -8.01 4.65 3.19
N LEU A 616 -7.20 5.47 3.88
CA LEU A 616 -7.08 6.91 3.62
C LEU A 616 -6.21 7.23 2.39
N ARG A 617 -5.12 6.49 2.17
CA ARG A 617 -4.24 6.69 1.00
C ARG A 617 -4.76 6.02 -0.26
N GLY A 618 -5.57 4.98 -0.08
CA GLY A 618 -5.78 3.99 -1.12
C GLY A 618 -4.52 3.14 -1.32
N PRO A 619 -4.63 1.88 -1.76
CA PRO A 619 -3.52 0.94 -1.61
C PRO A 619 -2.44 1.05 -2.69
N GLY A 620 -2.67 1.85 -3.73
CA GLY A 620 -1.68 2.08 -4.79
C GLY A 620 -0.38 2.74 -4.31
N ASP A 621 -0.43 3.56 -3.25
CA ASP A 621 0.76 4.26 -2.71
C ASP A 621 1.47 3.49 -1.59
N VAL A 622 0.75 2.61 -0.87
CA VAL A 622 1.32 1.81 0.24
C VAL A 622 2.28 0.72 -0.28
N LEU A 623 2.05 0.26 -1.51
CA LEU A 623 2.74 -0.90 -2.10
C LEU A 623 4.04 -0.54 -2.84
N GLY A 624 4.34 0.76 -2.98
CA GLY A 624 5.54 1.25 -3.66
C GLY A 624 5.55 0.94 -5.17
N LYS A 625 6.33 1.70 -5.93
CA LYS A 625 6.51 1.46 -7.38
C LYS A 625 7.32 0.21 -7.72
N GLU A 626 7.90 -0.48 -6.73
CA GLU A 626 8.86 -1.58 -6.95
C GLU A 626 8.31 -2.99 -6.69
N GLN A 627 7.08 -3.15 -6.19
CA GLN A 627 6.45 -4.48 -6.14
C GLN A 627 5.72 -4.75 -7.47
N SER A 628 6.48 -5.30 -8.42
CA SER A 628 6.10 -5.52 -9.83
C SER A 628 4.81 -6.31 -10.05
N GLY A 629 4.36 -7.12 -9.09
CA GLY A 629 3.12 -7.91 -9.19
C GLY A 629 1.85 -7.17 -8.77
N LEU A 630 1.93 -6.19 -7.86
CA LEU A 630 0.78 -5.55 -7.21
C LEU A 630 0.41 -4.19 -7.78
N SER A 631 1.34 -3.58 -8.51
CA SER A 631 1.12 -2.33 -9.25
C SER A 631 0.07 -2.46 -10.38
N ARG A 632 -0.48 -3.67 -10.58
CA ARG A 632 -1.47 -4.00 -11.60
C ARG A 632 -2.90 -4.18 -11.07
N LEU A 633 -3.11 -4.18 -9.75
CA LEU A 633 -4.45 -4.37 -9.18
C LEU A 633 -5.40 -3.26 -9.66
N GLN A 634 -6.54 -3.64 -10.22
CA GLN A 634 -7.59 -2.72 -10.67
C GLN A 634 -8.61 -2.44 -9.55
N PHE A 635 -8.83 -3.40 -8.65
CA PHE A 635 -9.86 -3.36 -7.60
C PHE A 635 -9.26 -3.18 -6.21
N VAL A 636 -8.29 -2.28 -6.14
CA VAL A 636 -7.44 -2.11 -4.96
C VAL A 636 -8.25 -1.73 -3.72
N GLU A 637 -9.34 -0.97 -3.86
CA GLU A 637 -10.22 -0.61 -2.75
C GLU A 637 -10.78 -1.82 -1.96
N PHE A 638 -10.88 -3.00 -2.59
CA PHE A 638 -11.32 -4.23 -1.94
C PHE A 638 -10.19 -4.96 -1.22
N ILE A 639 -8.95 -4.48 -1.24
CA ILE A 639 -7.82 -5.11 -0.53
C ILE A 639 -7.99 -5.04 0.99
N ALA A 640 -8.88 -4.17 1.49
CA ALA A 640 -9.26 -4.11 2.90
C ALA A 640 -10.42 -5.07 3.24
N ASP A 641 -11.02 -5.73 2.25
CA ASP A 641 -12.09 -6.71 2.43
C ASP A 641 -11.51 -8.09 2.78
N THR A 642 -11.45 -8.38 4.09
CA THR A 642 -10.92 -9.65 4.60
C THR A 642 -11.72 -10.87 4.17
N GLU A 643 -13.02 -10.72 3.91
CA GLU A 643 -13.87 -11.86 3.56
C GLU A 643 -13.64 -12.23 2.10
N LEU A 644 -13.54 -11.24 1.21
CA LEU A 644 -13.25 -11.46 -0.21
C LEU A 644 -11.87 -12.12 -0.42
N ILE A 645 -10.84 -11.66 0.30
CA ILE A 645 -9.49 -12.26 0.22
C ILE A 645 -9.47 -13.69 0.77
N ARG A 646 -10.17 -13.95 1.88
CA ARG A 646 -10.29 -15.30 2.44
C ARG A 646 -11.02 -16.25 1.50
N HIS A 647 -12.08 -15.77 0.85
CA HIS A 647 -12.81 -16.56 -0.14
C HIS A 647 -11.91 -16.91 -1.33
N ALA A 648 -11.20 -15.92 -1.90
CA ALA A 648 -10.22 -16.13 -2.97
C ALA A 648 -9.16 -17.17 -2.61
N ARG A 649 -8.64 -17.11 -1.37
CA ARG A 649 -7.66 -18.07 -0.85
C ARG A 649 -8.23 -19.48 -0.73
N GLN A 650 -9.45 -19.62 -0.20
CA GLN A 650 -10.09 -20.93 -0.06
C GLN A 650 -10.30 -21.59 -1.42
N LEU A 651 -10.69 -20.82 -2.44
CA LEU A 651 -10.82 -21.32 -3.81
C LEU A 651 -9.47 -21.80 -4.36
N ALA A 652 -8.40 -21.03 -4.16
CA ALA A 652 -7.05 -21.42 -4.58
C ALA A 652 -6.54 -22.68 -3.86
N GLU A 653 -6.75 -22.78 -2.54
CA GLU A 653 -6.40 -23.97 -1.74
C GLU A 653 -7.18 -25.20 -2.19
N ASN A 654 -8.49 -25.06 -2.46
CA ASN A 654 -9.31 -26.16 -2.97
C ASN A 654 -8.86 -26.63 -4.35
N LEU A 655 -8.56 -25.70 -5.27
CA LEU A 655 -8.05 -26.02 -6.59
C LEU A 655 -6.76 -26.82 -6.49
N LEU A 656 -5.76 -26.31 -5.76
CA LEU A 656 -4.44 -26.95 -5.66
C LEU A 656 -4.44 -28.24 -4.83
N ALA A 657 -5.42 -28.43 -3.95
CA ALA A 657 -5.63 -29.73 -3.30
C ALA A 657 -6.08 -30.80 -4.31
N SER A 658 -6.87 -30.42 -5.33
CA SER A 658 -7.38 -31.33 -6.36
C SER A 658 -6.48 -31.46 -7.59
N ASP A 659 -5.76 -30.39 -7.95
CA ASP A 659 -4.86 -30.31 -9.10
C ASP A 659 -3.53 -29.64 -8.70
N PRO A 660 -2.67 -30.33 -7.91
CA PRO A 660 -1.44 -29.78 -7.33
C PRO A 660 -0.44 -29.20 -8.33
N GLU A 661 -0.46 -29.69 -9.57
CA GLU A 661 0.45 -29.28 -10.64
C GLU A 661 -0.26 -28.46 -11.72
N LEU A 662 -1.54 -28.10 -11.53
CA LEU A 662 -2.39 -27.42 -12.51
C LEU A 662 -2.43 -28.10 -13.88
N THR A 663 -2.36 -29.44 -13.89
CA THR A 663 -2.38 -30.25 -15.11
C THR A 663 -3.76 -30.28 -15.77
N ALA A 664 -4.83 -30.20 -14.98
CA ALA A 664 -6.20 -30.09 -15.50
C ALA A 664 -6.56 -28.63 -15.85
N ASN A 665 -5.83 -27.66 -15.31
CA ASN A 665 -6.04 -26.23 -15.54
C ASN A 665 -4.75 -25.49 -15.99
N PRO A 666 -4.10 -25.92 -17.09
CA PRO A 666 -2.80 -25.38 -17.51
C PRO A 666 -2.86 -23.88 -17.87
N GLN A 667 -4.04 -23.38 -18.25
CA GLN A 667 -4.30 -21.97 -18.51
C GLN A 667 -4.07 -21.06 -17.28
N LEU A 668 -4.01 -21.62 -16.06
CA LEU A 668 -3.75 -20.89 -14.83
C LEU A 668 -2.24 -20.72 -14.55
N LEU A 669 -1.38 -21.51 -15.18
CA LEU A 669 0.08 -21.44 -14.99
C LEU A 669 0.66 -20.05 -15.31
N PRO A 670 0.27 -19.35 -16.41
CA PRO A 670 0.76 -17.99 -16.70
C PRO A 670 0.36 -16.95 -15.65
N HIS A 671 -0.69 -17.23 -14.86
CA HIS A 671 -1.14 -16.36 -13.77
C HIS A 671 -0.35 -16.58 -12.47
N ILE A 672 0.45 -17.65 -12.40
CA ILE A 672 1.39 -17.85 -11.31
C ILE A 672 2.60 -16.95 -11.55
N HIS A 673 2.68 -15.87 -10.79
CA HIS A 673 3.86 -15.03 -10.73
C HIS A 673 4.92 -15.69 -9.85
N ASP A 674 5.44 -16.83 -10.28
CA ASP A 674 6.74 -17.29 -9.79
C ASP A 674 7.78 -16.36 -10.40
N GLY A 675 8.71 -15.84 -9.59
CA GLY A 675 9.93 -15.23 -10.12
C GLY A 675 10.72 -16.21 -11.01
N ASP A 676 10.31 -17.49 -11.02
CA ASP A 676 10.87 -18.60 -11.77
C ASP A 676 9.76 -19.52 -12.34
N VAL A 677 9.33 -19.29 -13.58
CA VAL A 677 9.16 -20.39 -14.53
C VAL A 677 9.72 -19.95 -15.88
N VAL A 678 11.05 -19.92 -15.97
CA VAL A 678 11.71 -20.37 -17.20
C VAL A 678 11.98 -21.86 -16.97
N ALA A 679 11.12 -22.71 -17.50
CA ALA A 679 11.42 -24.12 -17.67
C ALA A 679 10.90 -24.58 -19.03
N SER A 680 11.87 -24.81 -19.93
CA SER A 680 11.84 -25.45 -21.25
C SER A 680 10.97 -24.83 -22.34
#